data_AF-A0A951CXJ9-F1
#
_entry.id   AF-A0A951CXJ9-F1
#
_cell.length_a   1.000
_cell.length_b   1.000
_cell.length_c   1.000
_cell.angle_alpha   90.00
_cell.angle_beta   90.00
_cell.angle_gamma   90.00
#
_symmetry.space_group_name_H-M   'P 1'
#
loop_
_entity.id
_entity.type
_entity.pdbx_description
1 polymer ?
#
loop_
_entity_poly.entity_id
_entity_poly.type
_entity_poly.pdbx_seq_one_letter_code
_entity_poly.pdbx_strand_id
1 'polypeptide(L)'
;AAAASGGASLEDVAAEARGALAMKSSQLGGQDAGPADTRSPGPADAERSEAYTHTPDVEATVLVRNAIGLHARPAARFVETVREFDADVRVAKAGGGDPVRATSLTNVVALGARFGDTLLVSAFGPAAGEVVAALQALADEGFGDGVSAQPAPAAAAPARPAPLPETPPEPPQSGAVLTGVPASAGVAAGEAHHLHGASEPPPDRAADDPAGERERLSQAIEAARAAIENDRDTVAARAGKAEAAIFDAHLVLLDDEALLEPAQRAIDAGATAERAWHDAAEQVAERYRGLDEPLLRERATDVLDVGRRVVRVLTGEPAGGGAAGGVVLAGELTPADAAALDPARVTGIATAHGTATAHAAILARALGLPAVVGLGPAVLGIIEGTTVLLDGFTGTLQVDPPETVLREASERRARAEARRRAALERAHEPGAMRDGTRVEVFANLGAADEAAKAVELGAEGVGLLRTEFLFLDRAELPDEDEQAETLREIAVALDGRPLVVRTLDAGADKPLPALPMPPEANPFLGVRGIRLTLERPGVLATQLRAILRVAAEHPVKVMLPMVATVEEILAARRALDEARSDTGIDTPLEFGIMVEVPAAALTAVRLAEHVDFFSLGTNDLTQYTMAAERGDERLAPLLTGPQPGVLRLVEATVAGAAAHGRWVGVCGELAGDPAAAVLLAGLGVTELSMAPALIPEVKAALRGVDLARAREAARAALAAPDAAAARALGAGLL
;
A
#
# COMPACT_ATOMS: atom_id res chain seq x y z
N ALA A 1 -38.39 -25.77 -15.09
CA ALA A 1 -39.50 -24.94 -15.62
C ALA A 1 -39.34 -24.71 -17.12
N ALA A 2 -38.19 -24.16 -17.56
CA ALA A 2 -37.88 -23.95 -18.98
C ALA A 2 -37.94 -25.24 -19.84
N ALA A 3 -37.38 -26.36 -19.35
CA ALA A 3 -37.42 -27.65 -20.06
C ALA A 3 -38.83 -28.25 -20.20
N ALA A 4 -39.68 -28.10 -19.17
CA ALA A 4 -41.07 -28.54 -19.22
C ALA A 4 -41.90 -27.71 -20.21
N SER A 5 -41.65 -26.40 -20.31
CA SER A 5 -42.27 -25.54 -21.33
C SER A 5 -41.74 -25.81 -22.75
N GLY A 6 -40.56 -26.43 -22.87
CA GLY A 6 -39.95 -26.84 -24.14
C GLY A 6 -40.41 -28.22 -24.66
N GLY A 7 -41.35 -28.89 -23.98
CA GLY A 7 -41.88 -30.18 -24.41
C GLY A 7 -41.00 -31.40 -24.08
N ALA A 8 -40.01 -31.24 -23.19
CA ALA A 8 -39.19 -32.35 -22.72
C ALA A 8 -40.02 -33.39 -21.94
N SER A 9 -39.59 -34.66 -21.99
CA SER A 9 -40.28 -35.73 -21.28
C SER A 9 -40.23 -35.52 -19.75
N LEU A 10 -41.18 -36.11 -19.02
CA LEU A 10 -41.16 -36.02 -17.55
C LEU A 10 -39.90 -36.63 -16.93
N GLU A 11 -39.27 -37.62 -17.58
CA GLU A 11 -38.01 -38.19 -17.15
C GLU A 11 -36.84 -37.22 -17.33
N ASP A 12 -36.77 -36.50 -18.45
CA ASP A 12 -35.72 -35.52 -18.73
C ASP A 12 -35.81 -34.31 -17.80
N VAL A 13 -37.04 -33.80 -17.58
CA VAL A 13 -37.27 -32.70 -16.63
C VAL A 13 -36.90 -33.12 -15.21
N ALA A 14 -37.17 -34.37 -14.82
CA ALA A 14 -36.79 -34.90 -13.52
C ALA A 14 -35.27 -35.09 -13.39
N ALA A 15 -34.59 -35.51 -14.45
CA ALA A 15 -33.13 -35.64 -14.47
C ALA A 15 -32.44 -34.28 -14.34
N GLU A 16 -32.92 -33.27 -15.06
CA GLU A 16 -32.39 -31.90 -14.98
C GLU A 16 -32.65 -31.26 -13.61
N ALA A 17 -33.84 -31.48 -13.04
CA ALA A 17 -34.15 -31.02 -11.69
C ALA A 17 -33.25 -31.68 -10.62
N ARG A 18 -32.96 -32.98 -10.77
CA ARG A 18 -32.01 -33.68 -9.88
C ARG A 18 -30.58 -33.19 -10.06
N GLY A 19 -30.14 -32.89 -11.28
CA GLY A 19 -28.82 -32.32 -11.56
C GLY A 19 -28.65 -30.93 -10.94
N ALA A 20 -29.66 -30.07 -11.09
CA ALA A 20 -29.66 -28.76 -10.45
C ALA A 20 -29.69 -28.84 -8.92
N LEU A 21 -30.39 -29.84 -8.35
CA LEU A 21 -30.42 -30.10 -6.92
C LEU A 21 -29.07 -30.61 -6.42
N ALA A 22 -28.39 -31.49 -7.15
CA ALA A 22 -27.07 -32.01 -6.81
C ALA A 22 -26.00 -30.89 -6.79
N MET A 23 -26.04 -29.96 -7.75
CA MET A 23 -25.18 -28.77 -7.74
C MET A 23 -25.44 -27.86 -6.54
N LYS A 24 -26.69 -27.73 -6.09
CA LYS A 24 -27.01 -26.93 -4.90
C LYS A 24 -26.65 -27.65 -3.60
N SER A 25 -26.78 -28.97 -3.55
CA SER A 25 -26.38 -29.76 -2.38
C SER A 25 -24.86 -29.79 -2.18
N SER A 26 -24.06 -29.79 -3.26
CA SER A 26 -22.60 -29.69 -3.16
C SER A 26 -22.14 -28.32 -2.65
N GLN A 27 -22.85 -27.25 -3.02
CA GLN A 27 -22.61 -25.90 -2.49
C GLN A 27 -23.01 -25.73 -1.02
N LEU A 28 -23.84 -26.63 -0.46
CA LEU A 28 -24.28 -26.62 0.93
C LEU A 28 -23.57 -27.65 1.83
N GLY A 29 -22.54 -28.34 1.32
CA GLY A 29 -21.70 -29.25 2.11
C GLY A 29 -22.35 -30.59 2.49
N GLY A 30 -23.44 -31.01 1.83
CA GLY A 30 -24.05 -32.31 2.09
C GLY A 30 -23.36 -33.44 1.32
N GLN A 31 -22.73 -34.39 2.04
CA GLN A 31 -22.26 -35.64 1.47
C GLN A 31 -23.43 -36.61 1.25
N ASP A 32 -23.73 -36.94 -0.01
CA ASP A 32 -24.38 -38.20 -0.37
C ASP A 32 -23.95 -38.60 -1.79
N ALA A 33 -23.11 -39.64 -1.86
CA ALA A 33 -22.62 -40.23 -3.11
C ALA A 33 -23.57 -41.34 -3.58
N GLY A 34 -24.20 -41.16 -4.74
CA GLY A 34 -24.88 -42.21 -5.51
C GLY A 34 -24.07 -42.59 -6.77
N PRO A 35 -24.19 -43.82 -7.29
CA PRO A 35 -23.17 -44.43 -8.14
C PRO A 35 -23.14 -43.83 -9.56
N ALA A 36 -21.92 -43.70 -10.09
CA ALA A 36 -21.63 -43.19 -11.43
C ALA A 36 -22.21 -44.11 -12.52
N ASP A 37 -22.99 -43.53 -13.43
CA ASP A 37 -23.50 -44.20 -14.62
C ASP A 37 -22.51 -43.99 -15.78
N THR A 38 -21.95 -45.08 -16.30
CA THR A 38 -20.94 -45.08 -17.37
C THR A 38 -21.61 -44.84 -18.73
N ARG A 39 -21.46 -43.64 -19.28
CA ARG A 39 -21.69 -43.39 -20.72
C ARG A 39 -20.37 -43.48 -21.48
N SER A 40 -20.34 -44.30 -22.53
CA SER A 40 -19.21 -44.38 -23.47
C SER A 40 -19.14 -43.11 -24.35
N PRO A 41 -17.94 -42.64 -24.74
CA PRO A 41 -17.80 -41.41 -25.54
C PRO A 41 -18.22 -41.62 -26.99
N GLY A 42 -18.73 -40.56 -27.62
CA GLY A 42 -19.10 -40.54 -29.03
C GLY A 42 -17.92 -40.20 -29.96
N PRO A 43 -18.10 -40.31 -31.29
CA PRO A 43 -16.99 -40.25 -32.26
C PRO A 43 -16.27 -38.90 -32.34
N ALA A 44 -16.83 -37.83 -31.76
CA ALA A 44 -16.23 -36.50 -31.71
C ALA A 44 -15.32 -36.27 -30.48
N ASP A 45 -15.37 -37.14 -29.47
CA ASP A 45 -14.46 -37.12 -28.31
C ASP A 45 -13.13 -37.84 -28.59
N ALA A 46 -13.07 -38.64 -29.67
CA ALA A 46 -11.87 -39.38 -30.04
C ALA A 46 -10.78 -38.47 -30.66
N GLU A 47 -11.15 -37.41 -31.39
CA GLU A 47 -10.19 -36.55 -32.09
C GLU A 47 -9.58 -35.44 -31.21
N ARG A 48 -10.11 -35.17 -30.01
CA ARG A 48 -9.45 -34.29 -29.01
C ARG A 48 -8.52 -35.04 -28.04
N SER A 49 -8.53 -36.37 -28.07
CA SER A 49 -7.76 -37.23 -27.16
C SER A 49 -6.37 -37.60 -27.68
N GLU A 50 -5.98 -37.22 -28.90
CA GLU A 50 -4.71 -37.64 -29.50
C GLU A 50 -3.49 -36.74 -29.18
N ALA A 51 -3.66 -35.67 -28.38
CA ALA A 51 -2.56 -34.72 -28.06
C ALA A 51 -1.92 -34.90 -26.66
N TYR A 52 -2.35 -35.86 -25.83
CA TYR A 52 -1.90 -35.95 -24.43
C TYR A 52 -1.58 -37.37 -23.97
N THR A 53 -0.65 -38.04 -24.65
CA THR A 53 -0.23 -39.43 -24.35
C THR A 53 1.20 -39.57 -23.83
N HIS A 54 1.83 -38.51 -23.32
CA HIS A 54 3.09 -38.64 -22.58
C HIS A 54 2.83 -38.60 -21.07
N THR A 55 3.24 -39.67 -20.38
CA THR A 55 3.48 -39.64 -18.94
C THR A 55 4.60 -38.64 -18.64
N PRO A 56 4.45 -37.78 -17.62
CA PRO A 56 5.51 -36.87 -17.20
C PRO A 56 6.75 -37.65 -16.76
N ASP A 57 7.93 -37.10 -17.05
CA ASP A 57 9.21 -37.65 -16.60
C ASP A 57 9.33 -37.50 -15.07
N VAL A 58 8.82 -36.38 -14.54
CA VAL A 58 8.74 -36.10 -13.11
C VAL A 58 7.41 -35.42 -12.78
N GLU A 59 6.75 -35.88 -11.72
CA GLU A 59 5.55 -35.25 -11.20
C GLU A 59 5.69 -35.01 -9.70
N ALA A 60 5.29 -33.82 -9.24
CA ALA A 60 5.34 -33.44 -7.85
C ALA A 60 4.14 -32.60 -7.45
N THR A 61 3.87 -32.57 -6.15
CA THR A 61 2.90 -31.65 -5.57
C THR A 61 3.63 -30.55 -4.82
N VAL A 62 3.10 -29.35 -4.94
CA VAL A 62 3.67 -28.13 -4.37
C VAL A 62 2.57 -27.42 -3.59
N LEU A 63 2.81 -27.09 -2.32
CA LEU A 63 1.82 -26.42 -1.48
C LEU A 63 1.97 -24.91 -1.58
N VAL A 64 0.87 -24.20 -1.84
CA VAL A 64 0.86 -22.73 -1.82
C VAL A 64 0.81 -22.26 -0.38
N ARG A 65 1.91 -21.64 0.08
CA ARG A 65 2.12 -21.29 1.48
C ARG A 65 2.19 -19.79 1.77
N ASN A 66 2.09 -18.93 0.77
CA ASN A 66 2.04 -17.48 0.96
C ASN A 66 0.59 -16.97 1.09
N ALA A 67 0.38 -15.90 1.84
CA ALA A 67 -0.94 -15.46 2.31
C ALA A 67 -1.96 -15.21 1.18
N ILE A 68 -1.50 -14.58 0.10
CA ILE A 68 -2.35 -14.15 -1.02
C ILE A 68 -2.43 -15.26 -2.10
N GLY A 69 -1.47 -16.18 -2.13
CA GLY A 69 -1.36 -17.25 -3.13
C GLY A 69 -0.54 -16.85 -4.37
N LEU A 70 -0.72 -17.51 -5.52
CA LEU A 70 0.04 -17.21 -6.74
C LEU A 70 -0.47 -15.95 -7.46
N HIS A 71 -0.26 -14.79 -6.86
CA HIS A 71 -0.45 -13.48 -7.51
C HIS A 71 0.78 -13.09 -8.35
N ALA A 72 0.70 -11.96 -9.06
CA ALA A 72 1.65 -11.57 -10.10
C ALA A 72 3.14 -11.70 -9.74
N ARG A 73 3.57 -11.34 -8.52
CA ARG A 73 4.98 -11.43 -8.09
C ARG A 73 5.43 -12.88 -7.78
N PRO A 74 4.77 -13.64 -6.89
CA PRO A 74 4.96 -15.09 -6.75
C PRO A 74 4.90 -15.87 -8.04
N ALA A 75 3.92 -15.56 -8.90
CA ALA A 75 3.75 -16.20 -10.19
C ALA A 75 4.84 -15.79 -11.19
N ALA A 76 5.34 -14.56 -11.14
CA ALA A 76 6.48 -14.12 -11.95
C ALA A 76 7.74 -14.90 -11.56
N ARG A 77 8.04 -14.99 -10.26
CA ARG A 77 9.16 -15.80 -9.77
C ARG A 77 9.01 -17.28 -10.14
N PHE A 78 7.80 -17.82 -10.02
CA PHE A 78 7.48 -19.18 -10.44
C PHE A 78 7.84 -19.40 -11.92
N VAL A 79 7.40 -18.50 -12.79
CA VAL A 79 7.64 -18.56 -14.24
C VAL A 79 9.12 -18.35 -14.57
N GLU A 80 9.77 -17.39 -13.93
CA GLU A 80 11.21 -17.13 -14.08
C GLU A 80 12.02 -18.38 -13.74
N THR A 81 11.75 -19.01 -12.58
CA THR A 81 12.40 -20.26 -12.18
C THR A 81 12.17 -21.36 -13.21
N VAL A 82 10.96 -21.50 -13.77
CA VAL A 82 10.70 -22.52 -14.82
C VAL A 82 11.54 -22.26 -16.07
N ARG A 83 11.67 -21.00 -16.49
CA ARG A 83 12.37 -20.60 -17.72
C ARG A 83 13.90 -20.80 -17.66
N GLU A 84 14.47 -20.96 -16.48
CA GLU A 84 15.90 -21.26 -16.31
C GLU A 84 16.27 -22.68 -16.76
N PHE A 85 15.28 -23.57 -16.91
CA PHE A 85 15.50 -24.99 -17.21
C PHE A 85 14.93 -25.38 -18.57
N ASP A 86 15.63 -26.28 -19.27
CA ASP A 86 15.17 -26.89 -20.52
C ASP A 86 14.17 -28.03 -20.22
N ALA A 87 12.94 -27.66 -19.85
CA ALA A 87 11.83 -28.58 -19.54
C ALA A 87 10.46 -27.98 -19.89
N ASP A 88 9.55 -28.79 -20.46
CA ASP A 88 8.11 -28.44 -20.55
C ASP A 88 7.49 -28.71 -19.18
N VAL A 89 6.97 -27.67 -18.53
CA VAL A 89 6.37 -27.78 -17.21
C VAL A 89 4.90 -27.38 -17.29
N ARG A 90 4.04 -28.22 -16.71
CA ARG A 90 2.60 -27.97 -16.59
C ARG A 90 2.20 -27.95 -15.14
N VAL A 91 1.25 -27.09 -14.82
CA VAL A 91 0.75 -26.89 -13.47
C VAL A 91 -0.78 -26.89 -13.45
N ALA A 92 -1.37 -27.59 -12.48
CA ALA A 92 -2.81 -27.64 -12.25
C ALA A 92 -3.12 -27.55 -10.76
N LYS A 93 -4.33 -27.13 -10.39
CA LYS A 93 -4.78 -27.23 -9.00
C LYS A 93 -5.18 -28.68 -8.68
N ALA A 94 -4.68 -29.23 -7.59
CA ALA A 94 -4.96 -30.60 -7.17
C ALA A 94 -6.47 -30.76 -6.85
N GLY A 95 -7.10 -31.77 -7.44
CA GLY A 95 -8.54 -32.05 -7.25
C GLY A 95 -9.48 -31.44 -8.29
N GLY A 96 -8.97 -30.69 -9.28
CA GLY A 96 -9.74 -30.23 -10.45
C GLY A 96 -9.12 -29.01 -11.14
N GLY A 97 -9.23 -28.97 -12.47
CA GLY A 97 -8.70 -27.90 -13.34
C GLY A 97 -7.84 -28.47 -14.46
N ASP A 98 -7.89 -27.85 -15.64
CA ASP A 98 -7.06 -28.26 -16.77
C ASP A 98 -5.60 -27.83 -16.55
N PRO A 99 -4.60 -28.70 -16.77
CA PRO A 99 -3.19 -28.32 -16.66
C PRO A 99 -2.84 -27.19 -17.61
N VAL A 100 -2.22 -26.14 -17.07
CA VAL A 100 -1.73 -24.99 -17.84
C VAL A 100 -0.21 -25.01 -17.93
N ARG A 101 0.37 -24.37 -18.94
CA ARG A 101 1.83 -24.25 -19.04
C ARG A 101 2.36 -23.30 -17.97
N ALA A 102 3.40 -23.75 -17.29
CA ALA A 102 4.06 -23.05 -16.19
C ALA A 102 4.99 -21.91 -16.61
N THR A 103 5.20 -21.73 -17.92
CA THR A 103 5.99 -20.64 -18.52
C THR A 103 5.18 -19.36 -18.77
N SER A 104 3.87 -19.40 -18.52
CA SER A 104 2.94 -18.28 -18.70
C SER A 104 2.46 -17.73 -17.36
N LEU A 105 2.86 -16.49 -17.06
CA LEU A 105 2.45 -15.77 -15.85
C LEU A 105 0.93 -15.70 -15.72
N THR A 106 0.25 -15.30 -16.78
CA THR A 106 -1.21 -15.20 -16.86
C THR A 106 -1.88 -16.53 -16.55
N ASN A 107 -1.38 -17.63 -17.12
CA ASN A 107 -1.99 -18.93 -16.89
C ASN A 107 -1.78 -19.40 -15.45
N VAL A 108 -0.58 -19.19 -14.89
CA VAL A 108 -0.27 -19.51 -13.50
C VAL A 108 -1.13 -18.70 -12.52
N VAL A 109 -1.32 -17.39 -12.76
CA VAL A 109 -2.21 -16.54 -11.96
C VAL A 109 -3.67 -16.95 -12.12
N ALA A 110 -4.10 -17.30 -13.33
CA ALA A 110 -5.48 -17.71 -13.63
C ALA A 110 -5.90 -19.03 -12.95
N LEU A 111 -4.95 -19.83 -12.46
CA LEU A 111 -5.26 -20.96 -11.57
C LEU A 111 -5.99 -20.51 -10.29
N GLY A 112 -5.86 -19.23 -9.91
CA GLY A 112 -6.48 -18.69 -8.71
C GLY A 112 -6.01 -19.44 -7.46
N ALA A 113 -4.76 -19.90 -7.47
CA ALA A 113 -4.20 -20.72 -6.41
C ALA A 113 -4.01 -19.89 -5.15
N ARG A 114 -4.71 -20.26 -4.07
CA ARG A 114 -4.74 -19.57 -2.79
C ARG A 114 -3.86 -20.28 -1.79
N PHE A 115 -3.60 -19.62 -0.66
CA PHE A 115 -3.01 -20.28 0.49
C PHE A 115 -3.70 -21.63 0.79
N GLY A 116 -2.90 -22.67 0.98
CA GLY A 116 -3.35 -24.02 1.30
C GLY A 116 -3.76 -24.86 0.09
N ASP A 117 -3.85 -24.26 -1.11
CA ASP A 117 -4.05 -25.02 -2.34
C ASP A 117 -2.80 -25.82 -2.67
N THR A 118 -3.01 -27.05 -3.16
CA THR A 118 -1.93 -27.89 -3.68
C THR A 118 -1.91 -27.79 -5.19
N LEU A 119 -0.73 -27.58 -5.76
CA LEU A 119 -0.50 -27.56 -7.19
C LEU A 119 0.16 -28.86 -7.61
N LEU A 120 -0.37 -29.48 -8.67
CA LEU A 120 0.25 -30.60 -9.35
C LEU A 120 1.17 -30.03 -10.43
N VAL A 121 2.47 -30.30 -10.31
CA VAL A 121 3.50 -29.91 -11.28
C VAL A 121 3.95 -31.15 -12.03
N SER A 122 3.77 -31.16 -13.35
CA SER A 122 4.16 -32.24 -14.25
C SER A 122 5.23 -31.70 -15.21
N ALA A 123 6.44 -32.25 -15.16
CA ALA A 123 7.59 -31.80 -15.95
C ALA A 123 8.04 -32.88 -16.96
N PHE A 124 8.45 -32.43 -18.14
CA PHE A 124 8.89 -33.25 -19.27
C PHE A 124 10.21 -32.70 -19.82
N GLY A 125 11.13 -33.58 -20.21
CA GLY A 125 12.40 -33.20 -20.83
C GLY A 125 13.63 -33.34 -19.93
N PRO A 126 14.82 -32.96 -20.45
CA PRO A 126 16.11 -33.31 -19.87
C PRO A 126 16.35 -32.72 -18.47
N ALA A 127 15.75 -31.56 -18.16
CA ALA A 127 15.88 -30.90 -16.85
C ALA A 127 14.66 -31.08 -15.93
N ALA A 128 13.76 -32.04 -16.22
CA ALA A 128 12.49 -32.21 -15.51
C ALA A 128 12.64 -32.41 -13.98
N GLY A 129 13.69 -33.09 -13.53
CA GLY A 129 13.96 -33.28 -12.10
C GLY A 129 14.49 -32.02 -11.40
N GLU A 130 15.30 -31.24 -12.09
CA GLU A 130 15.95 -30.03 -11.56
C GLU A 130 14.92 -28.89 -11.40
N VAL A 131 14.06 -28.69 -12.40
CA VAL A 131 13.00 -27.67 -12.34
C VAL A 131 11.97 -27.96 -11.25
N VAL A 132 11.62 -29.24 -11.04
CA VAL A 132 10.69 -29.64 -9.96
C VAL A 132 11.31 -29.38 -8.59
N ALA A 133 12.59 -29.69 -8.40
CA ALA A 133 13.30 -29.40 -7.16
C ALA A 133 13.39 -27.89 -6.89
N ALA A 134 13.66 -27.08 -7.92
CA ALA A 134 13.70 -25.63 -7.82
C ALA A 134 12.33 -25.04 -7.46
N LEU A 135 11.25 -25.52 -8.09
CA LEU A 135 9.88 -25.11 -7.76
C LEU A 135 9.44 -25.51 -6.36
N GLN A 136 9.89 -26.66 -5.85
CA GLN A 136 9.66 -27.07 -4.47
C GLN A 136 10.38 -26.15 -3.48
N ALA A 137 11.64 -25.83 -3.72
CA ALA A 137 12.40 -24.88 -2.90
C ALA A 137 11.74 -23.49 -2.90
N LEU A 138 11.36 -23.00 -4.08
CA LEU A 138 10.67 -21.73 -4.23
C LEU A 138 9.33 -21.70 -3.46
N ALA A 139 8.57 -22.79 -3.48
CA ALA A 139 7.32 -22.88 -2.74
C ALA A 139 7.52 -22.99 -1.22
N ASP A 140 8.58 -23.67 -0.78
CA ASP A 140 8.97 -23.73 0.63
C ASP A 140 9.39 -22.36 1.17
N GLU A 141 9.82 -21.44 0.31
CA GLU A 141 10.06 -20.02 0.61
C GLU A 141 8.81 -19.13 0.45
N GLY A 142 7.66 -19.71 0.09
CA GLY A 142 6.42 -18.97 -0.16
C GLY A 142 6.48 -18.15 -1.46
N PHE A 143 7.15 -18.67 -2.48
CA PHE A 143 7.32 -18.06 -3.80
C PHE A 143 7.94 -16.65 -3.75
N GLY A 144 8.78 -16.39 -2.76
CA GLY A 144 9.42 -15.10 -2.56
C GLY A 144 8.64 -14.08 -1.74
N ASP A 145 7.39 -14.39 -1.37
CA ASP A 145 6.55 -13.57 -0.50
C ASP A 145 6.59 -14.05 0.97
N GLY A 146 7.38 -15.07 1.25
CA GLY A 146 7.48 -15.70 2.55
C GLY A 146 6.33 -16.68 2.82
N VAL A 147 6.61 -17.64 3.70
CA VAL A 147 5.59 -18.57 4.18
C VAL A 147 4.70 -17.87 5.21
N SER A 148 3.40 -17.88 4.95
CA SER A 148 2.38 -17.35 5.84
C SER A 148 1.80 -18.44 6.73
N ALA A 149 1.33 -18.07 7.92
CA ALA A 149 0.41 -18.92 8.66
C ALA A 149 -0.98 -18.84 7.99
N GLN A 150 -1.83 -19.86 8.20
CA GLN A 150 -3.14 -19.97 7.56
C GLN A 150 -3.93 -18.63 7.65
N PRO A 151 -4.26 -17.97 6.52
CA PRO A 151 -4.96 -16.70 6.54
C PRO A 151 -6.36 -16.89 7.13
N ALA A 152 -6.84 -15.87 7.87
CA ALA A 152 -8.20 -15.84 8.36
C ALA A 152 -9.19 -15.99 7.18
N PRO A 153 -10.34 -16.68 7.36
CA PRO A 153 -11.30 -16.85 6.28
C PRO A 153 -11.74 -15.48 5.76
N ALA A 154 -11.53 -15.26 4.46
CA ALA A 154 -11.91 -14.01 3.80
C ALA A 154 -13.38 -13.71 4.05
N ALA A 155 -13.68 -12.49 4.52
CA ALA A 155 -15.05 -11.99 4.55
C ALA A 155 -15.62 -12.01 3.12
N ALA A 156 -16.89 -12.37 2.99
CA ALA A 156 -17.56 -12.50 1.70
C ALA A 156 -17.30 -11.28 0.81
N ALA A 157 -16.76 -11.52 -0.39
CA ALA A 157 -16.41 -10.48 -1.34
C ALA A 157 -17.61 -9.55 -1.61
N PRO A 158 -17.39 -8.22 -1.73
CA PRO A 158 -18.44 -7.31 -2.14
C PRO A 158 -18.95 -7.70 -3.53
N ALA A 159 -20.25 -7.47 -3.76
CA ALA A 159 -20.90 -7.80 -5.01
C ALA A 159 -20.16 -7.19 -6.22
N ARG A 160 -20.10 -7.94 -7.33
CA ARG A 160 -19.55 -7.49 -8.61
C ARG A 160 -20.03 -6.07 -8.94
N PRO A 161 -19.13 -5.11 -9.21
CA PRO A 161 -19.54 -3.84 -9.79
C PRO A 161 -20.27 -4.12 -11.10
N ALA A 162 -21.32 -3.34 -11.37
CA ALA A 162 -22.04 -3.44 -12.63
C ALA A 162 -21.08 -3.22 -13.82
N PRO A 163 -21.23 -3.93 -14.94
CA PRO A 163 -20.45 -3.65 -16.15
C PRO A 163 -20.66 -2.20 -16.57
N LEU A 164 -19.58 -1.58 -17.07
CA LEU A 164 -19.58 -0.19 -17.52
C LEU A 164 -20.70 0.03 -18.57
N PRO A 165 -21.42 1.16 -18.54
CA PRO A 165 -22.29 1.53 -19.63
C PRO A 165 -21.48 1.70 -20.92
N GLU A 166 -21.96 1.12 -22.02
CA GLU A 166 -21.35 1.18 -23.37
C GLU A 166 -21.35 2.58 -24.00
N THR A 167 -21.76 3.62 -23.26
CA THR A 167 -21.86 5.01 -23.73
C THR A 167 -20.79 5.87 -23.06
N PRO A 168 -19.95 6.60 -23.82
CA PRO A 168 -18.97 7.51 -23.24
C PRO A 168 -19.69 8.53 -22.34
N PRO A 169 -19.15 8.84 -21.15
CA PRO A 169 -19.78 9.77 -20.21
C PRO A 169 -19.95 11.14 -20.88
N GLU A 170 -21.12 11.76 -20.70
CA GLU A 170 -21.32 13.14 -21.15
C GLU A 170 -20.26 14.05 -20.50
N PRO A 171 -19.63 14.96 -21.26
CA PRO A 171 -18.62 15.86 -20.73
C PRO A 171 -19.22 16.72 -19.61
N PRO A 172 -18.53 16.85 -18.46
CA PRO A 172 -19.02 17.66 -17.35
C PRO A 172 -19.19 19.12 -17.80
N GLN A 173 -20.26 19.76 -17.33
CA GLN A 173 -20.56 21.16 -17.66
C GLN A 173 -19.54 22.12 -17.03
N SER A 174 -19.34 23.28 -17.65
CA SER A 174 -18.56 24.38 -17.06
C SER A 174 -19.09 24.74 -15.66
N GLY A 175 -18.18 24.87 -14.70
CA GLY A 175 -18.45 25.09 -13.29
C GLY A 175 -18.73 23.82 -12.46
N ALA A 176 -18.81 22.63 -13.09
CA ALA A 176 -19.02 21.38 -12.36
C ALA A 176 -17.88 21.10 -11.36
N VAL A 177 -18.24 20.63 -10.17
CA VAL A 177 -17.29 20.18 -9.14
C VAL A 177 -17.39 18.68 -9.01
N LEU A 178 -16.32 17.99 -9.41
CA LEU A 178 -16.14 16.56 -9.20
C LEU A 178 -15.50 16.36 -7.82
N THR A 179 -15.94 15.32 -7.10
CA THR A 179 -15.43 14.98 -5.76
C THR A 179 -14.88 13.56 -5.79
N GLY A 180 -13.68 13.41 -5.25
CA GLY A 180 -12.97 12.14 -5.13
C GLY A 180 -12.24 12.08 -3.79
N VAL A 181 -11.24 11.22 -3.71
CA VAL A 181 -10.44 11.00 -2.52
C VAL A 181 -9.16 11.85 -2.60
N PRO A 182 -8.86 12.68 -1.58
CA PRO A 182 -7.59 13.39 -1.48
C PRO A 182 -6.42 12.41 -1.47
N ALA A 183 -5.55 12.49 -2.47
CA ALA A 183 -4.40 11.59 -2.60
C ALA A 183 -3.09 12.29 -2.23
N SER A 184 -2.89 13.54 -2.66
CA SER A 184 -1.72 14.35 -2.31
C SER A 184 -2.13 15.81 -2.14
N ALA A 185 -1.69 16.42 -1.04
CA ALA A 185 -2.10 17.76 -0.65
C ALA A 185 -1.56 18.85 -1.59
N GLY A 186 -2.35 19.91 -1.79
CA GLY A 186 -1.95 21.08 -2.57
C GLY A 186 -3.08 21.60 -3.47
N VAL A 187 -2.81 22.68 -4.19
CA VAL A 187 -3.77 23.28 -5.14
C VAL A 187 -3.08 23.50 -6.48
N ALA A 188 -3.68 22.98 -7.54
CA ALA A 188 -3.21 23.14 -8.91
C ALA A 188 -4.28 23.80 -9.77
N ALA A 189 -3.88 24.74 -10.61
CA ALA A 189 -4.75 25.31 -11.64
C ALA A 189 -3.98 25.30 -12.95
N GLY A 190 -4.62 24.80 -14.01
CA GLY A 190 -3.99 24.66 -15.31
C GLY A 190 -4.91 24.02 -16.32
N GLU A 191 -4.43 23.89 -17.55
CA GLU A 191 -5.14 23.18 -18.61
C GLU A 191 -5.18 21.68 -18.30
N ALA A 192 -6.34 21.06 -18.53
CA ALA A 192 -6.54 19.63 -18.42
C ALA A 192 -5.90 18.91 -19.61
N HIS A 193 -5.08 17.91 -19.30
CA HIS A 193 -4.41 17.10 -20.30
C HIS A 193 -4.64 15.62 -20.02
N HIS A 194 -5.18 14.89 -20.99
CA HIS A 194 -5.33 13.44 -20.86
C HIS A 194 -3.99 12.77 -21.05
N LEU A 195 -3.58 11.98 -20.06
CA LEU A 195 -2.30 11.26 -20.12
C LEU A 195 -2.29 10.23 -21.24
N HIS A 196 -3.47 9.66 -21.49
CA HIS A 196 -3.76 8.79 -22.61
C HIS A 196 -5.09 9.25 -23.17
N GLY A 197 -5.15 9.64 -24.45
CA GLY A 197 -6.43 9.60 -25.15
C GLY A 197 -6.97 8.17 -25.02
N ALA A 198 -8.30 7.99 -24.95
CA ALA A 198 -8.86 6.66 -25.13
C ALA A 198 -8.25 6.10 -26.42
N SER A 199 -7.33 5.13 -26.30
CA SER A 199 -6.69 4.54 -27.47
C SER A 199 -7.82 3.83 -28.20
N GLU A 200 -8.22 4.39 -29.33
CA GLU A 200 -9.13 3.67 -30.20
C GLU A 200 -8.43 2.36 -30.55
N PRO A 201 -9.15 1.23 -30.48
CA PRO A 201 -8.56 -0.06 -30.82
C PRO A 201 -7.93 0.05 -32.22
N PRO A 202 -6.71 -0.47 -32.43
CA PRO A 202 -6.09 -0.41 -33.72
C PRO A 202 -7.05 -0.90 -34.80
N PRO A 203 -7.13 -0.19 -35.96
CA PRO A 203 -8.08 -0.51 -36.99
C PRO A 203 -7.87 -1.94 -37.47
N ASP A 204 -8.96 -2.70 -37.57
CA ASP A 204 -8.92 -4.07 -38.05
C ASP A 204 -8.60 -4.08 -39.55
N ARG A 205 -7.33 -4.36 -39.87
CA ARG A 205 -6.79 -4.39 -41.24
C ARG A 205 -6.21 -5.77 -41.50
N ALA A 206 -6.38 -6.23 -42.74
CA ALA A 206 -5.72 -7.45 -43.21
C ALA A 206 -4.25 -7.16 -43.54
N ALA A 207 -3.36 -8.06 -43.14
CA ALA A 207 -1.95 -8.07 -43.50
C ALA A 207 -1.65 -9.23 -44.46
N ASP A 208 -0.92 -8.93 -45.54
CA ASP A 208 -0.58 -9.91 -46.59
C ASP A 208 0.76 -10.64 -46.32
N ASP A 209 1.51 -10.22 -45.29
CA ASP A 209 2.81 -10.79 -44.92
C ASP A 209 2.88 -11.14 -43.42
N PRO A 210 2.40 -12.32 -43.01
CA PRO A 210 2.48 -12.78 -41.62
C PRO A 210 3.92 -12.87 -41.08
N ALA A 211 4.92 -13.09 -41.94
CA ALA A 211 6.31 -13.15 -41.50
C ALA A 211 6.86 -11.76 -41.17
N GLY A 212 6.53 -10.76 -41.98
CA GLY A 212 6.84 -9.35 -41.71
C GLY A 212 6.15 -8.84 -40.45
N GLU A 213 4.87 -9.18 -40.24
CA GLU A 213 4.13 -8.78 -39.03
C GLU A 213 4.68 -9.42 -37.74
N ARG A 214 5.15 -10.67 -37.81
CA ARG A 214 5.88 -11.32 -36.71
C ARG A 214 7.14 -10.56 -36.31
N GLU A 215 7.95 -10.22 -37.31
CA GLU A 215 9.20 -9.49 -37.08
C GLU A 215 8.90 -8.11 -36.49
N ARG A 216 7.87 -7.40 -37.01
CA ARG A 216 7.40 -6.13 -36.43
C ARG A 216 6.99 -6.29 -34.97
N LEU A 217 6.22 -7.32 -34.63
CA LEU A 217 5.80 -7.60 -33.25
C LEU A 217 7.01 -7.85 -32.35
N SER A 218 7.95 -8.71 -32.77
CA SER A 218 9.16 -9.02 -32.01
C SER A 218 10.00 -7.77 -31.74
N GLN A 219 10.21 -6.93 -32.76
CA GLN A 219 10.96 -5.68 -32.60
C GLN A 219 10.26 -4.70 -31.66
N ALA A 220 8.92 -4.64 -31.72
CA ALA A 220 8.14 -3.77 -30.86
C ALA A 220 8.16 -4.21 -29.39
N ILE A 221 8.13 -5.52 -29.13
CA ILE A 221 8.28 -6.09 -27.79
C ILE A 221 9.64 -5.73 -27.20
N GLU A 222 10.73 -5.89 -27.96
CA GLU A 222 12.07 -5.56 -27.47
C GLU A 222 12.28 -4.06 -27.23
N ALA A 223 11.71 -3.21 -28.08
CA ALA A 223 11.71 -1.77 -27.86
C ALA A 223 10.87 -1.37 -26.62
N ALA A 224 9.73 -2.02 -26.40
CA ALA A 224 8.92 -1.82 -25.19
C ALA A 224 9.66 -2.30 -23.92
N ARG A 225 10.38 -3.43 -24.00
CA ARG A 225 11.23 -3.94 -22.91
C ARG A 225 12.27 -2.92 -22.49
N ALA A 226 13.05 -2.41 -23.43
CA ALA A 226 14.08 -1.42 -23.16
C ALA A 226 13.49 -0.14 -22.52
N ALA A 227 12.29 0.26 -22.94
CA ALA A 227 11.59 1.40 -22.32
C ALA A 227 11.17 1.11 -20.87
N ILE A 228 10.61 -0.08 -20.59
CA ILE A 228 10.20 -0.50 -19.24
C ILE A 228 11.42 -0.59 -18.30
N GLU A 229 12.56 -1.10 -18.77
CA GLU A 229 13.80 -1.15 -17.99
C GLU A 229 14.31 0.26 -17.63
N ASN A 230 14.28 1.19 -18.59
CA ASN A 230 14.67 2.58 -18.34
C ASN A 230 13.72 3.29 -17.35
N ASP A 231 12.41 3.03 -17.44
CA ASP A 231 11.43 3.55 -16.48
C ASP A 231 11.72 3.03 -15.06
N ARG A 232 11.97 1.71 -14.93
CA ARG A 232 12.32 1.07 -13.66
C ARG A 232 13.54 1.73 -13.02
N ASP A 233 14.61 1.91 -13.79
CA ASP A 233 15.86 2.49 -13.28
C ASP A 233 15.68 3.96 -12.87
N THR A 234 14.85 4.70 -13.61
CA THR A 234 14.48 6.09 -13.28
C THR A 234 13.69 6.18 -11.97
N VAL A 235 12.70 5.30 -11.79
CA VAL A 235 11.90 5.25 -10.55
C VAL A 235 12.76 4.80 -9.38
N ALA A 236 13.61 3.79 -9.56
CA ALA A 236 14.51 3.31 -8.52
C ALA A 236 15.44 4.42 -7.99
N ALA A 237 15.93 5.28 -8.88
CA ALA A 237 16.79 6.41 -8.53
C ALA A 237 16.04 7.56 -7.81
N ARG A 238 14.74 7.74 -8.06
CA ARG A 238 13.96 8.88 -7.56
C ARG A 238 13.07 8.56 -6.35
N ALA A 239 12.47 7.38 -6.34
CA ALA A 239 11.43 6.98 -5.39
C ALA A 239 11.83 5.81 -4.50
N GLY A 240 12.85 5.03 -4.89
CA GLY A 240 13.33 3.87 -4.14
C GLY A 240 13.16 2.55 -4.90
N LYS A 241 13.88 1.52 -4.44
CA LYS A 241 13.87 0.19 -5.08
C LYS A 241 12.56 -0.56 -4.89
N ALA A 242 11.86 -0.35 -3.77
CA ALA A 242 10.59 -1.02 -3.48
C ALA A 242 9.50 -0.58 -4.47
N GLU A 243 9.48 0.70 -4.81
CA GLU A 243 8.57 1.34 -5.75
C GLU A 243 8.84 0.92 -7.20
N ALA A 244 10.09 0.56 -7.52
CA ALA A 244 10.49 0.11 -8.85
C ALA A 244 10.20 -1.40 -9.11
N ALA A 245 9.94 -2.20 -8.08
CA ALA A 245 9.74 -3.64 -8.22
C ALA A 245 8.50 -4.03 -9.06
N ILE A 246 7.57 -3.09 -9.27
CA ILE A 246 6.38 -3.31 -10.11
C ILE A 246 6.73 -3.54 -11.59
N PHE A 247 7.81 -2.94 -12.07
CA PHE A 247 8.22 -3.07 -13.47
C PHE A 247 8.74 -4.47 -13.80
N ASP A 248 9.19 -5.24 -12.81
CA ASP A 248 9.66 -6.61 -13.02
C ASP A 248 8.50 -7.51 -13.50
N ALA A 249 7.29 -7.32 -12.96
CA ALA A 249 6.10 -8.02 -13.45
C ALA A 249 5.73 -7.62 -14.89
N HIS A 250 5.92 -6.35 -15.26
CA HIS A 250 5.69 -5.89 -16.64
C HIS A 250 6.66 -6.54 -17.64
N LEU A 251 7.92 -6.71 -17.25
CA LEU A 251 8.93 -7.38 -18.07
C LEU A 251 8.56 -8.85 -18.30
N VAL A 252 8.09 -9.56 -17.27
CA VAL A 252 7.65 -10.95 -17.42
C VAL A 252 6.41 -11.07 -18.31
N LEU A 253 5.49 -10.11 -18.25
CA LEU A 253 4.28 -10.07 -19.10
C LEU A 253 4.60 -9.96 -20.60
N LEU A 254 5.66 -9.24 -20.99
CA LEU A 254 6.05 -9.12 -22.41
C LEU A 254 6.36 -10.47 -23.06
N ASP A 255 6.84 -11.42 -22.27
CA ASP A 255 7.22 -12.76 -22.71
C ASP A 255 6.12 -13.79 -22.43
N ASP A 256 4.91 -13.37 -22.03
CA ASP A 256 3.87 -14.29 -21.63
C ASP A 256 3.25 -14.99 -22.85
N GLU A 257 3.32 -16.32 -22.90
CA GLU A 257 2.73 -17.13 -23.97
C GLU A 257 1.21 -16.90 -24.12
N ALA A 258 0.53 -16.52 -23.05
CA ALA A 258 -0.89 -16.21 -23.07
C ALA A 258 -1.21 -14.91 -23.82
N LEU A 259 -0.21 -14.06 -24.10
CA LEU A 259 -0.27 -12.91 -24.99
C LEU A 259 0.32 -13.25 -26.37
N LEU A 260 1.51 -13.87 -26.38
CA LEU A 260 2.26 -14.17 -27.58
C LEU A 260 1.54 -15.15 -28.51
N GLU A 261 0.99 -16.27 -28.00
CA GLU A 261 0.38 -17.26 -28.88
C GLU A 261 -0.93 -16.78 -29.52
N PRO A 262 -1.89 -16.15 -28.80
CA PRO A 262 -3.06 -15.60 -29.46
C PRO A 262 -2.72 -14.53 -30.49
N ALA A 263 -1.75 -13.65 -30.18
CA ALA A 263 -1.28 -12.64 -31.14
C ALA A 263 -0.66 -13.31 -32.38
N GLN A 264 0.17 -14.32 -32.19
CA GLN A 264 0.79 -15.07 -33.28
C GLN A 264 -0.26 -15.76 -34.17
N ARG A 265 -1.23 -16.44 -33.57
CA ARG A 265 -2.32 -17.09 -34.30
C ARG A 265 -3.17 -16.10 -35.09
N ALA A 266 -3.43 -14.91 -34.54
CA ALA A 266 -4.16 -13.86 -35.23
C ALA A 266 -3.37 -13.30 -36.42
N ILE A 267 -2.05 -13.12 -36.27
CA ILE A 267 -1.15 -12.73 -37.38
C ILE A 267 -1.16 -13.80 -38.48
N ASP A 268 -1.08 -15.08 -38.12
CA ASP A 268 -1.15 -16.19 -39.07
C ASP A 268 -2.52 -16.27 -39.80
N ALA A 269 -3.58 -15.79 -39.14
CA ALA A 269 -4.91 -15.66 -39.73
C ALA A 269 -5.09 -14.36 -40.57
N GLY A 270 -4.05 -13.53 -40.68
CA GLY A 270 -4.03 -12.33 -41.53
C GLY A 270 -4.28 -11.01 -40.80
N ALA A 271 -4.23 -10.96 -39.46
CA ALA A 271 -4.31 -9.71 -38.71
C ALA A 271 -2.96 -8.96 -38.71
N THR A 272 -3.00 -7.63 -38.65
CA THR A 272 -1.81 -6.80 -38.35
C THR A 272 -1.32 -7.02 -36.93
N ALA A 273 -0.01 -6.86 -36.69
CA ALA A 273 0.64 -7.02 -35.38
C ALA A 273 0.00 -6.14 -34.29
N GLU A 274 -0.31 -4.87 -34.58
CA GLU A 274 -0.90 -3.95 -33.61
C GLU A 274 -2.30 -4.42 -33.14
N ARG A 275 -3.12 -4.92 -34.07
CA ARG A 275 -4.45 -5.45 -33.78
C ARG A 275 -4.38 -6.77 -33.01
N ALA A 276 -3.52 -7.67 -33.46
CA ALA A 276 -3.34 -8.99 -32.87
C ALA A 276 -2.86 -8.91 -31.41
N TRP A 277 -1.88 -8.04 -31.13
CA TRP A 277 -1.38 -7.83 -29.77
C TRP A 277 -2.39 -7.12 -28.88
N HIS A 278 -3.07 -6.08 -29.38
CA HIS A 278 -4.12 -5.38 -28.65
C HIS A 278 -5.23 -6.36 -28.19
N ASP A 279 -5.74 -7.17 -29.12
CA ASP A 279 -6.84 -8.09 -28.81
C ASP A 279 -6.40 -9.23 -27.88
N ALA A 280 -5.14 -9.66 -27.95
CA ALA A 280 -4.58 -10.61 -26.99
C ALA A 280 -4.49 -10.00 -25.58
N ALA A 281 -4.04 -8.75 -25.47
CA ALA A 281 -3.98 -8.02 -24.19
C ALA A 281 -5.36 -7.81 -23.57
N GLU A 282 -6.36 -7.42 -24.35
CA GLU A 282 -7.75 -7.29 -23.87
C GLU A 282 -8.33 -8.64 -23.41
N GLN A 283 -8.08 -9.73 -24.14
CA GLN A 283 -8.52 -11.07 -23.73
C GLN A 283 -7.88 -11.51 -22.41
N VAL A 284 -6.60 -11.21 -22.21
CA VAL A 284 -5.92 -11.49 -20.94
C VAL A 284 -6.50 -10.61 -19.83
N ALA A 285 -6.65 -9.31 -20.06
CA ALA A 285 -7.21 -8.38 -19.07
C ALA A 285 -8.61 -8.80 -18.62
N GLU A 286 -9.47 -9.26 -19.53
CA GLU A 286 -10.80 -9.76 -19.19
C GLU A 286 -10.76 -11.02 -18.31
N ARG A 287 -9.80 -11.92 -18.55
CA ARG A 287 -9.57 -13.07 -17.65
C ARG A 287 -9.20 -12.62 -16.25
N TYR A 288 -8.34 -11.60 -16.10
CA TYR A 288 -8.00 -11.02 -14.81
C TYR A 288 -9.21 -10.38 -14.12
N ARG A 289 -10.05 -9.62 -14.85
CA ARG A 289 -11.29 -9.03 -14.31
C ARG A 289 -12.30 -10.07 -13.83
N GLY A 290 -12.28 -11.26 -14.44
CA GLY A 290 -13.14 -12.39 -14.09
C GLY A 290 -12.76 -13.14 -12.80
N LEU A 291 -11.59 -12.85 -12.21
CA LEU A 291 -11.11 -13.50 -10.98
C LEU A 291 -11.89 -13.04 -9.74
N ASP A 292 -12.08 -13.93 -8.77
CA ASP A 292 -12.83 -13.62 -7.54
C ASP A 292 -12.10 -12.64 -6.60
N GLU A 293 -10.77 -12.62 -6.64
CA GLU A 293 -9.94 -11.87 -5.69
C GLU A 293 -9.79 -10.40 -6.11
N PRO A 294 -10.20 -9.40 -5.28
CA PRO A 294 -10.14 -7.99 -5.62
C PRO A 294 -8.74 -7.51 -6.04
N LEU A 295 -7.69 -7.93 -5.32
CA LEU A 295 -6.31 -7.54 -5.60
C LEU A 295 -5.81 -8.10 -6.95
N LEU A 296 -6.30 -9.27 -7.37
CA LEU A 296 -5.94 -9.85 -8.67
C LEU A 296 -6.69 -9.17 -9.81
N ARG A 297 -7.92 -8.71 -9.59
CA ARG A 297 -8.68 -7.96 -10.60
C ARG A 297 -8.01 -6.62 -10.94
N GLU A 298 -7.38 -5.98 -9.97
CA GLU A 298 -6.61 -4.74 -10.17
C GLU A 298 -5.43 -4.94 -11.14
N ARG A 299 -4.95 -6.17 -11.37
CA ARG A 299 -3.85 -6.46 -12.31
C ARG A 299 -4.25 -6.46 -13.78
N ALA A 300 -5.54 -6.40 -14.10
CA ALA A 300 -6.00 -6.23 -15.47
C ALA A 300 -5.44 -4.94 -16.10
N THR A 301 -5.21 -3.89 -15.31
CA THR A 301 -4.68 -2.62 -15.80
C THR A 301 -3.18 -2.70 -16.14
N ASP A 302 -2.40 -3.50 -15.40
CA ASP A 302 -1.00 -3.79 -15.70
C ASP A 302 -0.85 -4.50 -17.06
N VAL A 303 -1.70 -5.49 -17.34
CA VAL A 303 -1.74 -6.19 -18.64
C VAL A 303 -2.05 -5.22 -19.78
N LEU A 304 -3.05 -4.37 -19.59
CA LEU A 304 -3.43 -3.37 -20.60
C LEU A 304 -2.33 -2.33 -20.81
N ASP A 305 -1.60 -1.95 -19.76
CA ASP A 305 -0.46 -1.05 -19.87
C ASP A 305 0.65 -1.65 -20.76
N VAL A 306 1.08 -2.88 -20.46
CA VAL A 306 2.04 -3.62 -21.30
C VAL A 306 1.52 -3.75 -22.73
N GLY A 307 0.23 -4.08 -22.89
CA GLY A 307 -0.49 -4.11 -24.17
C GLY A 307 -0.32 -2.83 -24.98
N ARG A 308 -0.66 -1.69 -24.38
CA ARG A 308 -0.60 -0.36 -25.00
C ARG A 308 0.81 0.07 -25.39
N ARG A 309 1.82 -0.25 -24.58
CA ARG A 309 3.21 0.12 -24.88
C ARG A 309 3.72 -0.52 -26.17
N VAL A 310 3.45 -1.81 -26.37
CA VAL A 310 3.85 -2.50 -27.61
C VAL A 310 3.05 -1.97 -28.80
N VAL A 311 1.74 -1.74 -28.66
CA VAL A 311 0.90 -1.13 -29.72
C VAL A 311 1.44 0.24 -30.14
N ARG A 312 1.87 1.09 -29.19
CA ARG A 312 2.45 2.40 -29.50
C ARG A 312 3.73 2.29 -30.34
N VAL A 313 4.61 1.35 -29.99
CA VAL A 313 5.81 1.09 -30.80
C VAL A 313 5.42 0.62 -32.20
N LEU A 314 4.44 -0.28 -32.33
CA LEU A 314 3.98 -0.83 -33.62
C LEU A 314 3.34 0.21 -34.53
N THR A 315 2.61 1.15 -33.95
CA THR A 315 1.88 2.21 -34.66
C THR A 315 2.76 3.44 -34.94
N GLY A 316 3.94 3.51 -34.34
CA GLY A 316 4.80 4.69 -34.39
C GLY A 316 4.17 5.90 -33.72
N GLU A 317 3.15 5.67 -32.87
CA GLU A 317 2.63 6.72 -32.02
C GLU A 317 3.78 7.18 -31.11
N PRO A 318 4.01 8.50 -30.99
CA PRO A 318 4.92 8.97 -29.97
C PRO A 318 4.43 8.37 -28.65
N ALA A 319 5.34 7.82 -27.84
CA ALA A 319 5.76 8.51 -26.64
C ALA A 319 4.69 9.35 -25.88
N GLY A 320 3.38 9.02 -25.90
CA GLY A 320 2.29 9.80 -25.31
C GLY A 320 2.68 10.36 -23.94
N GLY A 321 2.52 11.68 -23.80
CA GLY A 321 2.74 12.42 -22.55
C GLY A 321 3.93 13.38 -22.54
N GLY A 322 4.83 13.34 -23.52
CA GLY A 322 5.88 14.37 -23.63
C GLY A 322 5.26 15.72 -23.97
N ALA A 323 5.15 16.62 -22.99
CA ALA A 323 4.86 18.06 -23.11
C ALA A 323 3.44 18.60 -22.77
N ALA A 324 2.65 17.93 -21.95
CA ALA A 324 1.43 18.55 -21.41
C ALA A 324 1.77 19.40 -20.16
N GLY A 325 1.50 20.71 -20.18
CA GLY A 325 1.71 21.59 -19.03
C GLY A 325 0.38 21.91 -18.37
N GLY A 326 0.14 21.43 -17.15
CA GLY A 326 -1.18 21.61 -16.51
C GLY A 326 -1.57 20.47 -15.58
N VAL A 327 -2.85 20.14 -15.51
CA VAL A 327 -3.38 19.05 -14.66
C VAL A 327 -3.60 17.82 -15.51
N VAL A 328 -2.96 16.72 -15.13
CA VAL A 328 -3.03 15.45 -15.86
C VAL A 328 -4.29 14.70 -15.45
N LEU A 329 -5.10 14.30 -16.43
CA LEU A 329 -6.29 13.48 -16.27
C LEU A 329 -6.00 12.06 -16.76
N ALA A 330 -6.36 11.05 -15.98
CA ALA A 330 -6.21 9.66 -16.38
C ALA A 330 -7.32 8.77 -15.82
N GLY A 331 -7.58 7.62 -16.44
CA GLY A 331 -8.46 6.60 -15.85
C GLY A 331 -7.86 6.10 -14.53
N GLU A 332 -6.62 5.64 -14.63
CA GLU A 332 -5.70 5.33 -13.54
C GLU A 332 -4.30 5.78 -13.98
N LEU A 333 -3.44 6.08 -13.01
CA LEU A 333 -2.03 6.40 -13.27
C LEU A 333 -1.19 5.16 -12.99
N THR A 334 -0.52 4.64 -14.03
CA THR A 334 0.43 3.54 -13.85
C THR A 334 1.77 4.07 -13.30
N PRO A 335 2.67 3.21 -12.79
CA PRO A 335 4.00 3.63 -12.36
C PRO A 335 4.84 4.27 -13.48
N ALA A 336 4.76 3.78 -14.72
CA ALA A 336 5.48 4.41 -15.83
C ALA A 336 4.89 5.75 -16.22
N ASP A 337 3.57 5.84 -16.22
CA ASP A 337 2.86 7.10 -16.45
C ASP A 337 3.37 8.18 -15.52
N ALA A 338 3.45 7.86 -14.22
CA ALA A 338 4.03 8.72 -13.21
C ALA A 338 5.52 9.02 -13.44
N ALA A 339 6.32 8.04 -13.88
CA ALA A 339 7.75 8.21 -14.16
C ALA A 339 8.02 9.12 -15.37
N ALA A 340 7.14 9.07 -16.37
CA ALA A 340 7.17 9.88 -17.57
C ALA A 340 6.70 11.32 -17.36
N LEU A 341 6.03 11.61 -16.22
CA LEU A 341 5.62 12.98 -15.89
C LEU A 341 6.86 13.86 -15.69
N ASP A 342 6.88 15.00 -16.37
CA ASP A 342 7.83 16.08 -16.13
C ASP A 342 7.31 16.96 -14.97
N PRO A 343 7.92 16.92 -13.77
CA PRO A 343 7.44 17.68 -12.62
C PRO A 343 7.56 19.20 -12.82
N ALA A 344 8.35 19.66 -13.80
CA ALA A 344 8.44 21.08 -14.13
C ALA A 344 7.23 21.60 -14.92
N ARG A 345 6.42 20.69 -15.48
CA ARG A 345 5.29 21.03 -16.37
C ARG A 345 3.95 20.56 -15.81
N VAL A 346 3.93 19.41 -15.16
CA VAL A 346 2.74 18.89 -14.51
C VAL A 346 2.53 19.64 -13.20
N THR A 347 1.33 20.21 -13.04
CA THR A 347 0.94 20.99 -11.87
C THR A 347 0.05 20.21 -10.91
N GLY A 348 -0.57 19.10 -11.35
CA GLY A 348 -1.40 18.23 -10.53
C GLY A 348 -1.89 16.99 -11.29
N ILE A 349 -2.42 16.01 -10.57
CA ILE A 349 -2.88 14.71 -11.09
C ILE A 349 -4.32 14.44 -10.64
N ALA A 350 -5.17 14.03 -11.57
CA ALA A 350 -6.55 13.66 -11.30
C ALA A 350 -6.90 12.33 -11.99
N THR A 351 -7.39 11.35 -11.23
CA THR A 351 -7.76 10.04 -11.78
C THR A 351 -9.23 9.70 -11.59
N ALA A 352 -9.81 9.00 -12.58
CA ALA A 352 -11.20 8.52 -12.52
C ALA A 352 -11.39 7.44 -11.46
N HIS A 353 -10.39 6.57 -11.33
CA HIS A 353 -10.35 5.45 -10.40
C HIS A 353 -9.11 5.52 -9.50
N GLY A 354 -9.02 4.63 -8.51
CA GLY A 354 -7.91 4.55 -7.57
C GLY A 354 -8.26 5.01 -6.15
N THR A 355 -7.45 4.54 -5.20
CA THR A 355 -7.56 4.81 -3.76
C THR A 355 -6.42 5.71 -3.28
N ALA A 356 -6.52 6.26 -2.06
CA ALA A 356 -5.47 7.08 -1.46
C ALA A 356 -4.14 6.32 -1.24
N THR A 357 -4.18 4.99 -1.29
CA THR A 357 -3.04 4.07 -1.15
C THR A 357 -2.54 3.52 -2.48
N ALA A 358 -3.22 3.82 -3.59
CA ALA A 358 -2.80 3.37 -4.91
C ALA A 358 -1.44 3.96 -5.31
N HIS A 359 -0.71 3.27 -6.19
CA HIS A 359 0.61 3.67 -6.69
C HIS A 359 0.63 5.13 -7.18
N ALA A 360 -0.45 5.59 -7.82
CA ALA A 360 -0.67 6.98 -8.24
C ALA A 360 -0.54 8.00 -7.09
N ALA A 361 -1.15 7.69 -5.94
CA ALA A 361 -1.19 8.58 -4.78
C ALA A 361 0.18 8.64 -4.07
N ILE A 362 0.87 7.52 -3.99
CA ILE A 362 2.22 7.43 -3.42
C ILE A 362 3.22 8.24 -4.27
N LEU A 363 3.20 8.01 -5.59
CA LEU A 363 4.11 8.70 -6.52
C LEU A 363 3.81 10.21 -6.59
N ALA A 364 2.54 10.62 -6.60
CA ALA A 364 2.19 12.04 -6.54
C ALA A 364 2.73 12.74 -5.29
N ARG A 365 2.69 12.07 -4.12
CA ARG A 365 3.28 12.59 -2.87
C ARG A 365 4.80 12.70 -2.97
N ALA A 366 5.47 11.67 -3.50
CA ALA A 366 6.92 11.68 -3.69
C ALA A 366 7.37 12.81 -4.62
N LEU A 367 6.58 13.10 -5.67
CA LEU A 367 6.83 14.20 -6.62
C LEU A 367 6.38 15.57 -6.10
N GLY A 368 5.70 15.64 -4.95
CA GLY A 368 5.15 16.89 -4.40
C GLY A 368 4.03 17.51 -5.23
N LEU A 369 3.35 16.70 -6.06
CA LEU A 369 2.25 17.15 -6.92
C LEU A 369 0.90 16.98 -6.20
N PRO A 370 0.02 17.99 -6.23
CA PRO A 370 -1.36 17.84 -5.77
C PRO A 370 -2.08 16.73 -6.54
N ALA A 371 -2.80 15.85 -5.84
CA ALA A 371 -3.50 14.74 -6.48
C ALA A 371 -4.86 14.42 -5.84
N VAL A 372 -5.82 14.09 -6.69
CA VAL A 372 -7.15 13.57 -6.31
C VAL A 372 -7.45 12.34 -7.14
N VAL A 373 -7.86 11.26 -6.49
CA VAL A 373 -8.15 9.97 -7.14
C VAL A 373 -9.62 9.61 -6.97
N GLY A 374 -10.16 8.71 -7.79
CA GLY A 374 -11.54 8.26 -7.65
C GLY A 374 -12.59 9.34 -7.95
N LEU A 375 -12.31 10.27 -8.87
CA LEU A 375 -13.24 11.33 -9.29
C LEU A 375 -14.42 10.81 -10.13
N GLY A 376 -14.40 9.53 -10.50
CA GLY A 376 -15.38 8.88 -11.35
C GLY A 376 -15.15 9.11 -12.84
N PRO A 377 -15.86 8.39 -13.72
CA PRO A 377 -15.63 8.41 -15.17
C PRO A 377 -15.87 9.78 -15.82
N ALA A 378 -16.62 10.68 -15.17
CA ALA A 378 -16.87 12.03 -15.67
C ALA A 378 -15.58 12.86 -15.88
N VAL A 379 -14.52 12.60 -15.10
CA VAL A 379 -13.23 13.28 -15.28
C VAL A 379 -12.61 12.99 -16.64
N LEU A 380 -12.89 11.81 -17.22
CA LEU A 380 -12.38 11.41 -18.53
C LEU A 380 -13.11 12.10 -19.69
N GLY A 381 -14.27 12.69 -19.43
CA GLY A 381 -15.02 13.49 -20.40
C GLY A 381 -14.60 14.95 -20.48
N ILE A 382 -13.67 15.42 -19.63
CA ILE A 382 -13.21 16.82 -19.67
C ILE A 382 -12.47 17.06 -20.99
N ILE A 383 -12.82 18.14 -21.70
CA ILE A 383 -12.21 18.46 -23.00
C ILE A 383 -10.74 18.86 -22.79
N GLU A 384 -9.83 18.30 -23.60
CA GLU A 384 -8.41 18.66 -23.64
C GLU A 384 -8.22 20.18 -23.71
N GLY A 385 -7.33 20.74 -22.87
CA GLY A 385 -7.08 22.18 -22.78
C GLY A 385 -8.07 22.95 -21.88
N THR A 386 -9.13 22.31 -21.35
CA THR A 386 -10.06 22.98 -20.44
C THR A 386 -9.35 23.40 -19.16
N THR A 387 -9.52 24.64 -18.72
CA THR A 387 -8.95 25.07 -17.44
C THR A 387 -9.63 24.31 -16.29
N VAL A 388 -8.85 23.73 -15.39
CA VAL A 388 -9.34 23.03 -14.21
C VAL A 388 -8.65 23.54 -12.96
N LEU A 389 -9.37 23.49 -11.84
CA LEU A 389 -8.84 23.75 -10.50
C LEU A 389 -8.92 22.45 -9.68
N LEU A 390 -7.76 21.91 -9.33
CA LEU A 390 -7.61 20.72 -8.50
C LEU A 390 -7.24 21.13 -7.07
N ASP A 391 -8.02 20.69 -6.08
CA ASP A 391 -7.76 20.89 -4.66
C ASP A 391 -7.54 19.53 -3.98
N GLY A 392 -6.26 19.18 -3.83
CA GLY A 392 -5.80 17.94 -3.20
C GLY A 392 -5.95 17.93 -1.67
N PHE A 393 -6.40 19.02 -1.03
CA PHE A 393 -6.76 19.00 0.39
C PHE A 393 -8.19 18.51 0.60
N THR A 394 -9.09 18.94 -0.27
CA THR A 394 -10.53 18.64 -0.17
C THR A 394 -10.97 17.49 -1.08
N GLY A 395 -10.12 17.05 -2.00
CA GLY A 395 -10.44 15.97 -2.92
C GLY A 395 -11.39 16.44 -4.03
N THR A 396 -11.24 17.68 -4.51
CA THR A 396 -12.15 18.24 -5.51
C THR A 396 -11.43 18.66 -6.80
N LEU A 397 -12.12 18.52 -7.93
CA LEU A 397 -11.71 19.07 -9.22
C LEU A 397 -12.87 19.89 -9.78
N GLN A 398 -12.64 21.18 -10.04
CA GLN A 398 -13.61 22.06 -10.67
C GLN A 398 -13.27 22.28 -12.14
N VAL A 399 -14.25 22.06 -13.03
CA VAL A 399 -14.13 22.19 -14.48
C VAL A 399 -14.48 23.61 -14.90
N ASP A 400 -13.63 24.25 -15.72
CA ASP A 400 -13.79 25.62 -16.23
C ASP A 400 -14.25 26.61 -15.14
N PRO A 401 -13.50 26.72 -14.02
CA PRO A 401 -13.87 27.59 -12.92
C PRO A 401 -13.85 29.07 -13.34
N PRO A 402 -14.75 29.91 -12.81
CA PRO A 402 -14.71 31.35 -13.06
C PRO A 402 -13.35 31.97 -12.69
N GLU A 403 -12.92 32.99 -13.43
CA GLU A 403 -11.65 33.70 -13.15
C GLU A 403 -11.51 34.17 -11.70
N THR A 404 -12.63 34.54 -11.05
CA THR A 404 -12.65 34.92 -9.64
C THR A 404 -12.19 33.78 -8.73
N VAL A 405 -12.61 32.54 -9.00
CA VAL A 405 -12.24 31.34 -8.25
C VAL A 405 -10.78 30.98 -8.49
N LEU A 406 -10.31 31.05 -9.75
CA LEU A 406 -8.90 30.83 -10.10
C LEU A 406 -7.97 31.83 -9.40
N ARG A 407 -8.35 33.11 -9.38
CA ARG A 407 -7.60 34.16 -8.68
C ARG A 407 -7.55 33.89 -7.18
N GLU A 408 -8.67 33.55 -6.55
CA GLU A 408 -8.73 33.22 -5.13
C GLU A 408 -7.86 32.01 -4.77
N ALA A 409 -7.88 30.96 -5.60
CA ALA A 409 -7.05 29.77 -5.45
C ALA A 409 -5.55 30.08 -5.62
N SER A 410 -5.19 30.87 -6.64
CA SER A 410 -3.81 31.32 -6.87
C SER A 410 -3.28 32.15 -5.71
N GLU A 411 -4.07 33.11 -5.22
CA GLU A 411 -3.70 33.90 -4.05
C GLU A 411 -3.58 33.04 -2.78
N ARG A 412 -4.46 32.05 -2.58
CA ARG A 412 -4.36 31.07 -1.49
C ARG A 412 -3.04 30.30 -1.56
N ARG A 413 -2.67 29.81 -2.75
CA ARG A 413 -1.41 29.08 -2.98
C ARG A 413 -0.20 29.97 -2.73
N ALA A 414 -0.15 31.16 -3.31
CA ALA A 414 0.96 32.11 -3.11
C ALA A 414 1.12 32.47 -1.62
N ARG A 415 0.03 32.68 -0.89
CA ARG A 415 0.06 32.89 0.57
C ARG A 415 0.60 31.66 1.31
N ALA A 416 0.21 30.45 0.92
CA ALA A 416 0.71 29.22 1.53
C ALA A 416 2.21 29.01 1.28
N GLU A 417 2.67 29.19 0.04
CA GLU A 417 4.10 29.10 -0.32
C GLU A 417 4.94 30.17 0.41
N ALA A 418 4.44 31.40 0.52
CA ALA A 418 5.11 32.46 1.26
C ALA A 418 5.22 32.11 2.76
N ARG A 419 4.14 31.58 3.38
CA ARG A 419 4.17 31.09 4.77
C ARG A 419 5.16 29.95 4.93
N ARG A 420 5.16 28.97 4.03
CA ARG A 420 6.07 27.83 4.03
C ARG A 420 7.53 28.29 3.96
N ARG A 421 7.83 29.24 3.09
CA ARG A 421 9.18 29.82 2.94
C ARG A 421 9.63 30.54 4.22
N ALA A 422 8.77 31.39 4.78
CA ALA A 422 9.06 32.08 6.03
C ALA A 422 9.23 31.10 7.21
N ALA A 423 8.47 30.01 7.22
CA ALA A 423 8.60 28.93 8.21
C ALA A 423 9.95 28.21 8.09
N LEU A 424 10.38 27.89 6.86
CA LEU A 424 11.67 27.26 6.58
C LEU A 424 12.87 28.14 6.98
N GLU A 425 12.82 29.44 6.67
CA GLU A 425 13.86 30.41 7.06
C GLU A 425 14.12 30.43 8.58
N ARG A 426 13.08 30.11 9.36
CA ARG A 426 13.12 30.09 10.83
C ARG A 426 12.99 28.68 11.41
N ALA A 427 13.25 27.63 10.63
CA ALA A 427 13.05 26.24 11.06
C ALA A 427 14.01 25.81 12.18
N HIS A 428 15.26 26.30 12.13
CA HIS A 428 16.29 25.99 13.14
C HIS A 428 16.12 26.75 14.45
N GLU A 429 15.20 27.71 14.53
CA GLU A 429 14.88 28.30 15.83
C GLU A 429 14.21 27.25 16.72
N PRO A 430 14.45 27.31 18.04
CA PRO A 430 13.85 26.37 18.96
C PRO A 430 12.30 26.47 18.98
N GLY A 431 11.60 25.33 19.09
CA GLY A 431 10.15 25.24 19.19
C GLY A 431 9.60 25.91 20.45
N ALA A 432 8.92 27.04 20.30
CA ALA A 432 8.37 27.80 21.41
C ALA A 432 7.04 28.46 21.03
N MET A 433 6.20 28.64 22.03
CA MET A 433 5.04 29.50 21.96
C MET A 433 5.46 30.97 21.87
N ARG A 434 4.55 31.86 21.48
CA ARG A 434 4.82 33.31 21.37
C ARG A 434 5.27 33.94 22.70
N ASP A 435 4.78 33.43 23.82
CA ASP A 435 5.16 33.86 25.18
C ASP A 435 6.48 33.25 25.68
N GLY A 436 7.16 32.46 24.86
CA GLY A 436 8.43 31.81 25.17
C GLY A 436 8.31 30.44 25.85
N THR A 437 7.09 29.95 26.13
CA THR A 437 6.89 28.58 26.63
C THR A 437 7.48 27.57 25.65
N ARG A 438 8.36 26.68 26.11
CA ARG A 438 8.98 25.68 25.25
C ARG A 438 8.05 24.52 24.93
N VAL A 439 8.07 24.11 23.66
CA VAL A 439 7.46 22.89 23.14
C VAL A 439 8.47 22.30 22.15
N GLU A 440 9.06 21.16 22.50
CA GLU A 440 10.05 20.50 21.67
C GLU A 440 9.39 20.01 20.37
N VAL A 441 10.01 20.27 19.22
CA VAL A 441 9.48 19.82 17.92
C VAL A 441 10.48 18.88 17.26
N PHE A 442 10.14 17.60 17.28
CA PHE A 442 10.97 16.48 16.86
C PHE A 442 10.46 15.82 15.58
N ALA A 443 11.29 14.93 15.02
CA ALA A 443 10.94 14.11 13.87
C ALA A 443 10.51 12.70 14.26
N ASN A 444 9.58 12.15 13.50
CA ASN A 444 9.31 10.72 13.41
C ASN A 444 10.13 10.16 12.24
N LEU A 445 10.89 9.09 12.48
CA LEU A 445 11.69 8.42 11.46
C LEU A 445 11.21 6.98 11.23
N GLY A 446 11.17 6.58 9.96
CA GLY A 446 10.92 5.22 9.51
C GLY A 446 12.15 4.50 8.96
N ALA A 447 13.24 5.23 8.70
CA ALA A 447 14.50 4.69 8.17
C ALA A 447 15.70 5.53 8.66
N ALA A 448 16.91 4.98 8.52
CA ALA A 448 18.13 5.61 9.03
C ALA A 448 18.55 6.87 8.24
N ASP A 449 18.34 6.86 6.92
CA ASP A 449 18.73 7.94 5.99
C ASP A 449 17.88 9.22 6.14
N GLU A 450 16.72 9.13 6.79
CA GLU A 450 15.85 10.27 7.07
C GLU A 450 16.41 11.23 8.14
N ALA A 451 17.34 10.76 9.00
CA ALA A 451 17.80 11.50 10.18
C ALA A 451 18.51 12.82 9.82
N ALA A 452 19.42 12.80 8.84
CA ALA A 452 20.11 14.01 8.39
C ALA A 452 19.11 15.04 7.83
N LYS A 453 18.12 14.55 7.06
CA LYS A 453 17.09 15.42 6.47
C LYS A 453 16.20 16.06 7.54
N ALA A 454 15.90 15.33 8.61
CA ALA A 454 15.16 15.88 9.74
C ALA A 454 15.89 17.05 10.41
N VAL A 455 17.20 16.93 10.62
CA VAL A 455 18.03 18.01 11.18
C VAL A 455 18.06 19.23 10.26
N GLU A 456 18.21 19.04 8.94
CA GLU A 456 18.12 20.12 7.95
C GLU A 456 16.79 20.87 7.99
N LEU A 457 15.68 20.15 8.24
CA LEU A 457 14.34 20.72 8.35
C LEU A 457 14.04 21.31 9.75
N GLY A 458 15.04 21.36 10.62
CA GLY A 458 14.97 22.04 11.91
C GLY A 458 14.46 21.17 13.06
N ALA A 459 14.50 19.84 12.94
CA ALA A 459 14.19 18.95 14.06
C ALA A 459 15.11 19.22 15.26
N GLU A 460 14.54 19.30 16.46
CA GLU A 460 15.29 19.41 17.71
C GLU A 460 15.74 18.04 18.26
N GLY A 461 15.29 16.95 17.63
CA GLY A 461 15.54 15.55 18.01
C GLY A 461 14.60 14.61 17.26
N VAL A 462 14.59 13.34 17.66
CA VAL A 462 13.68 12.31 17.15
C VAL A 462 12.81 11.83 18.30
N GLY A 463 11.50 12.09 18.24
CA GLY A 463 10.54 11.70 19.29
C GLY A 463 9.92 10.32 19.03
N LEU A 464 10.15 9.77 17.84
CA LEU A 464 9.80 8.40 17.49
C LEU A 464 10.70 7.88 16.37
N LEU A 465 11.61 6.97 16.70
CA LEU A 465 12.18 6.05 15.73
C LEU A 465 11.34 4.77 15.72
N ARG A 466 10.68 4.49 14.59
CA ARG A 466 10.00 3.21 14.37
C ARG A 466 11.04 2.16 14.01
N THR A 467 11.24 1.13 14.84
CA THR A 467 12.30 0.13 14.58
C THR A 467 11.89 -0.96 13.61
N GLU A 468 10.64 -0.98 13.12
CA GLU A 468 10.15 -2.08 12.28
C GLU A 468 10.98 -2.27 10.99
N PHE A 469 11.55 -1.20 10.43
CA PHE A 469 12.39 -1.29 9.22
C PHE A 469 13.64 -2.18 9.41
N LEU A 470 14.09 -2.39 10.64
CA LEU A 470 15.19 -3.32 10.95
C LEU A 470 14.79 -4.78 10.70
N PHE A 471 13.50 -5.09 10.73
CA PHE A 471 12.95 -6.45 10.72
C PHE A 471 12.17 -6.79 9.43
N LEU A 472 11.70 -5.78 8.70
CA LEU A 472 10.91 -5.98 7.47
C LEU A 472 11.75 -6.64 6.37
N ASP A 473 11.10 -7.52 5.60
CA ASP A 473 11.67 -8.22 4.44
C ASP A 473 12.96 -9.02 4.71
N ARG A 474 13.17 -9.46 5.96
CA ARG A 474 14.30 -10.31 6.36
C ARG A 474 13.89 -11.75 6.61
N ALA A 475 14.76 -12.67 6.18
CA ALA A 475 14.65 -14.10 6.49
C ALA A 475 15.05 -14.41 7.94
N GLU A 476 15.99 -13.64 8.50
CA GLU A 476 16.50 -13.79 9.86
C GLU A 476 16.33 -12.50 10.66
N LEU A 477 16.16 -12.64 11.98
CA LEU A 477 16.04 -11.48 12.88
C LEU A 477 17.38 -10.74 12.97
N PRO A 478 17.36 -9.39 12.95
CA PRO A 478 18.60 -8.63 13.05
C PRO A 478 19.26 -8.85 14.40
N ASP A 479 20.57 -9.08 14.39
CA ASP A 479 21.33 -9.32 15.61
C ASP A 479 21.60 -8.02 16.40
N GLU A 480 22.27 -8.15 17.54
CA GLU A 480 22.56 -7.01 18.41
C GLU A 480 23.51 -5.99 17.75
N ASP A 481 24.51 -6.46 17.02
CA ASP A 481 25.53 -5.61 16.41
C ASP A 481 24.92 -4.82 15.24
N GLU A 482 24.10 -5.46 14.40
CA GLU A 482 23.37 -4.81 13.32
C GLU A 482 22.43 -3.72 13.84
N GLN A 483 21.65 -4.03 14.90
CA GLN A 483 20.75 -3.06 15.50
C GLN A 483 21.53 -1.90 16.14
N ALA A 484 22.61 -2.19 16.88
CA ALA A 484 23.41 -1.16 17.54
C ALA A 484 24.10 -0.24 16.52
N GLU A 485 24.60 -0.78 15.41
CA GLU A 485 25.25 0.03 14.38
C GLU A 485 24.25 0.94 13.68
N THR A 486 23.09 0.41 13.28
CA THR A 486 22.05 1.23 12.65
C THR A 486 21.55 2.34 13.58
N LEU A 487 21.36 2.04 14.87
CA LEU A 487 20.98 3.05 15.86
C LEU A 487 22.09 4.10 16.07
N ARG A 488 23.37 3.70 16.02
CA ARG A 488 24.51 4.61 16.13
C ARG A 488 24.60 5.54 14.94
N GLU A 489 24.41 5.04 13.72
CA GLU A 489 24.37 5.88 12.50
C GLU A 489 23.34 7.01 12.63
N ILE A 490 22.13 6.68 13.09
CA ILE A 490 21.07 7.66 13.34
C ILE A 490 21.49 8.65 14.43
N ALA A 491 22.00 8.15 15.56
CA ALA A 491 22.40 8.99 16.69
C ALA A 491 23.55 9.96 16.35
N VAL A 492 24.49 9.54 15.49
CA VAL A 492 25.56 10.39 14.94
C VAL A 492 24.97 11.47 14.04
N ALA A 493 24.04 11.13 13.15
CA ALA A 493 23.38 12.11 12.27
C ALA A 493 22.59 13.18 13.05
N LEU A 494 22.12 12.85 14.26
CA LEU A 494 21.41 13.77 15.14
C LEU A 494 22.33 14.76 15.86
N ASP A 495 23.65 14.56 15.84
CA ASP A 495 24.66 15.48 16.36
C ASP A 495 24.34 15.96 17.79
N GLY A 496 24.16 15.00 18.70
CA GLY A 496 23.88 15.25 20.11
C GLY A 496 22.44 15.62 20.46
N ARG A 497 21.52 15.63 19.48
CA ARG A 497 20.07 15.76 19.73
C ARG A 497 19.48 14.41 20.21
N PRO A 498 18.43 14.44 21.05
CA PRO A 498 17.86 13.22 21.62
C PRO A 498 17.21 12.30 20.57
N LEU A 499 17.32 10.99 20.81
CA LEU A 499 16.72 9.92 20.01
C LEU A 499 15.81 9.04 20.88
N VAL A 500 14.50 9.08 20.64
CA VAL A 500 13.53 8.19 21.28
C VAL A 500 13.33 6.95 20.41
N VAL A 501 13.88 5.83 20.85
CA VAL A 501 13.75 4.53 20.16
C VAL A 501 12.52 3.81 20.69
N ARG A 502 11.54 3.54 19.82
CA ARG A 502 10.42 2.67 20.16
C ARG A 502 10.84 1.22 19.96
N THR A 503 10.62 0.36 20.94
CA THR A 503 10.84 -1.09 20.74
C THR A 503 9.89 -1.64 19.68
N LEU A 504 10.17 -2.84 19.17
CA LEU A 504 9.44 -3.45 18.06
C LEU A 504 7.91 -3.42 18.24
N ASP A 505 7.19 -2.77 17.32
CA ASP A 505 5.74 -2.80 17.21
C ASP A 505 5.30 -3.48 15.91
N ALA A 506 5.26 -4.81 15.99
CA ALA A 506 4.75 -5.70 14.95
C ALA A 506 3.60 -6.55 15.50
N GLY A 507 2.78 -7.14 14.62
CA GLY A 507 1.67 -8.03 15.00
C GLY A 507 0.37 -7.85 14.23
N ALA A 508 0.13 -6.68 13.63
CA ALA A 508 -1.13 -6.39 12.93
C ALA A 508 -0.98 -6.46 11.40
N ASP A 509 -0.72 -5.31 10.79
CA ASP A 509 -0.61 -5.07 9.34
C ASP A 509 0.79 -5.32 8.76
N LYS A 510 1.74 -5.73 9.61
CA LYS A 510 3.17 -5.89 9.26
C LYS A 510 3.61 -7.34 9.49
N PRO A 511 3.48 -8.23 8.49
CA PRO A 511 3.99 -9.58 8.61
C PRO A 511 5.52 -9.53 8.72
N LEU A 512 6.07 -10.26 9.69
CA LEU A 512 7.51 -10.44 9.86
C LEU A 512 7.85 -11.91 9.58
N PRO A 513 8.41 -12.25 8.41
CA PRO A 513 8.74 -13.63 8.06
C PRO A 513 9.65 -14.30 9.11
N ALA A 514 10.67 -13.56 9.59
CA ALA A 514 11.58 -14.01 10.64
C ALA A 514 10.94 -14.17 12.03
N LEU A 515 9.70 -13.71 12.22
CA LEU A 515 8.96 -13.82 13.49
C LEU A 515 7.51 -14.28 13.23
N PRO A 516 7.31 -15.56 12.88
CA PRO A 516 5.98 -16.07 12.54
C PRO A 516 5.04 -15.99 13.74
N MET A 517 3.84 -15.46 13.49
CA MET A 517 2.77 -15.31 14.47
C MET A 517 1.56 -16.14 14.06
N PRO A 518 0.82 -16.72 15.02
CA PRO A 518 -0.44 -17.37 14.71
C PRO A 518 -1.44 -16.34 14.13
N PRO A 519 -2.31 -16.75 13.19
CA PRO A 519 -3.31 -15.86 12.65
C PRO A 519 -4.32 -15.50 13.72
N GLU A 520 -4.71 -14.23 13.77
CA GLU A 520 -5.70 -13.71 14.69
C GLU A 520 -6.89 -13.13 13.93
N ALA A 521 -8.10 -13.27 14.50
CA ALA A 521 -9.31 -12.69 13.91
C ALA A 521 -9.27 -11.16 13.88
N ASN A 522 -8.60 -10.54 14.86
CA ASN A 522 -8.45 -9.10 14.97
C ASN A 522 -6.99 -8.77 15.35
N PRO A 523 -6.05 -8.73 14.39
CA PRO A 523 -4.63 -8.52 14.67
C PRO A 523 -4.34 -7.20 15.40
N PHE A 524 -5.14 -6.16 15.12
CA PHE A 524 -5.06 -4.90 15.86
C PHE A 524 -5.42 -5.02 17.35
N LEU A 525 -6.12 -6.07 17.79
CA LEU A 525 -6.53 -6.26 19.18
C LEU A 525 -5.78 -7.39 19.90
N GLY A 526 -4.87 -8.11 19.23
CA GLY A 526 -4.22 -9.28 19.80
C GLY A 526 -2.74 -9.11 20.16
N VAL A 527 -1.92 -10.11 19.83
CA VAL A 527 -0.52 -10.21 20.25
C VAL A 527 0.39 -9.35 19.36
N ARG A 528 0.48 -8.06 19.72
CA ARG A 528 1.35 -7.07 19.06
C ARG A 528 2.12 -6.19 20.03
N GLY A 529 3.12 -5.47 19.52
CA GLY A 529 3.91 -4.52 20.31
C GLY A 529 4.58 -5.19 21.50
N ILE A 530 4.47 -4.58 22.69
CA ILE A 530 5.12 -5.11 23.90
C ILE A 530 4.71 -6.56 24.19
N ARG A 531 3.46 -6.94 23.93
CA ARG A 531 2.94 -8.29 24.22
C ARG A 531 3.68 -9.35 23.42
N LEU A 532 3.90 -9.09 22.14
CA LEU A 532 4.70 -9.96 21.27
C LEU A 532 6.13 -10.11 21.80
N THR A 533 6.77 -8.99 22.14
CA THR A 533 8.16 -9.01 22.62
C THR A 533 8.32 -9.61 24.02
N LEU A 534 7.27 -9.62 24.85
CA LEU A 534 7.23 -10.32 26.13
C LEU A 534 7.03 -11.84 25.95
N GLU A 535 6.29 -12.28 24.92
CA GLU A 535 6.20 -13.70 24.54
C GLU A 535 7.44 -14.21 23.80
N ARG A 536 8.26 -13.29 23.27
CA ARG A 536 9.51 -13.56 22.55
C ARG A 536 10.67 -12.79 23.19
N PRO A 537 11.05 -13.14 24.44
CA PRO A 537 11.96 -12.34 25.25
C PRO A 537 13.34 -12.16 24.62
N GLY A 538 13.80 -13.10 23.78
CA GLY A 538 15.06 -12.95 23.05
C GLY A 538 15.08 -11.74 22.10
N VAL A 539 13.95 -11.42 21.46
CA VAL A 539 13.82 -10.26 20.58
C VAL A 539 13.95 -8.97 21.39
N LEU A 540 13.21 -8.88 22.50
CA LEU A 540 13.26 -7.73 23.40
C LEU A 540 14.66 -7.53 23.99
N ALA A 541 15.27 -8.61 24.49
CA ALA A 541 16.58 -8.57 25.12
C ALA A 541 17.66 -8.07 24.15
N THR A 542 17.70 -8.61 22.93
CA THR A 542 18.62 -8.15 21.87
C THR A 542 18.45 -6.68 21.57
N GLN A 543 17.20 -6.21 21.40
CA GLN A 543 16.93 -4.81 21.10
C GLN A 543 17.32 -3.89 22.27
N LEU A 544 17.03 -4.26 23.52
CA LEU A 544 17.41 -3.48 24.70
C LEU A 544 18.93 -3.39 24.90
N ARG A 545 19.68 -4.48 24.64
CA ARG A 545 21.16 -4.45 24.67
C ARG A 545 21.74 -3.54 23.60
N ALA A 546 21.21 -3.61 22.37
CA ALA A 546 21.60 -2.71 21.28
C ALA A 546 21.32 -1.24 21.63
N ILE A 547 20.14 -0.93 22.17
CA ILE A 547 19.77 0.42 22.63
C ILE A 547 20.73 0.90 23.74
N LEU A 548 21.03 0.06 24.74
CA LEU A 548 21.95 0.41 25.83
C LEU A 548 23.36 0.74 25.32
N ARG A 549 23.87 -0.02 24.34
CA ARG A 549 25.18 0.24 23.72
C ARG A 549 25.24 1.62 23.09
N VAL A 550 24.21 2.04 22.38
CA VAL A 550 24.17 3.39 21.76
C VAL A 550 23.91 4.48 22.81
N ALA A 551 23.06 4.20 23.81
CA ALA A 551 22.78 5.11 24.91
C ALA A 551 24.01 5.44 25.77
N ALA A 552 25.03 4.57 25.78
CA ALA A 552 26.29 4.82 26.47
C ALA A 552 27.09 5.99 25.85
N GLU A 553 26.84 6.30 24.58
CA GLU A 553 27.62 7.27 23.80
C GLU A 553 26.75 8.47 23.35
N HIS A 554 25.44 8.28 23.24
CA HIS A 554 24.50 9.25 22.67
C HIS A 554 23.24 9.43 23.54
N PRO A 555 22.53 10.58 23.43
CA PRO A 555 21.30 10.83 24.19
C PRO A 555 20.13 10.02 23.63
N VAL A 556 20.03 8.76 24.05
CA VAL A 556 18.98 7.85 23.65
C VAL A 556 17.95 7.73 24.78
N LYS A 557 16.67 7.58 24.41
CA LYS A 557 15.56 7.19 25.29
C LYS A 557 14.91 5.94 24.70
N VAL A 558 14.28 5.12 25.54
CA VAL A 558 13.53 3.94 25.10
C VAL A 558 12.05 4.09 25.41
N MET A 559 11.21 3.63 24.48
CA MET A 559 9.77 3.68 24.61
C MET A 559 9.12 2.35 24.23
N LEU A 560 8.18 1.88 25.05
CA LEU A 560 7.43 0.64 24.80
C LEU A 560 6.10 0.91 24.06
N PRO A 561 5.78 0.20 22.97
CA PRO A 561 4.48 0.27 22.31
C PRO A 561 3.40 -0.59 23.01
N MET A 562 2.13 -0.27 22.78
CA MET A 562 0.94 -1.08 23.08
C MET A 562 0.74 -1.43 24.58
N VAL A 563 1.34 -0.65 25.48
CA VAL A 563 1.21 -0.85 26.92
C VAL A 563 -0.21 -0.53 27.38
N ALA A 564 -0.79 -1.41 28.18
CA ALA A 564 -2.11 -1.23 28.79
C ALA A 564 -2.08 -1.31 30.33
N THR A 565 -1.07 -1.97 30.90
CA THR A 565 -1.02 -2.34 32.32
C THR A 565 0.33 -2.03 32.97
N VAL A 566 0.35 -1.93 34.31
CA VAL A 566 1.58 -1.75 35.08
C VAL A 566 2.45 -3.00 34.99
N GLU A 567 1.84 -4.18 34.93
CA GLU A 567 2.51 -5.47 34.87
C GLU A 567 3.39 -5.61 33.62
N GLU A 568 2.92 -5.13 32.47
CA GLU A 568 3.70 -5.06 31.22
C GLU A 568 4.93 -4.15 31.38
N ILE A 569 4.79 -2.98 32.02
CA ILE A 569 5.90 -2.06 32.30
C ILE A 569 6.93 -2.71 33.22
N LEU A 570 6.48 -3.36 34.29
CA LEU A 570 7.38 -4.02 35.25
C LEU A 570 8.11 -5.21 34.61
N ALA A 571 7.47 -5.93 33.69
CA ALA A 571 8.12 -7.01 32.94
C ALA A 571 9.20 -6.47 32.01
N ALA A 572 8.91 -5.42 31.26
CA ALA A 572 9.89 -4.77 30.38
C ALA A 572 11.06 -4.14 31.17
N ARG A 573 10.80 -3.58 32.36
CA ARG A 573 11.85 -3.05 33.24
C ARG A 573 12.79 -4.14 33.73
N ARG A 574 12.27 -5.32 34.09
CA ARG A 574 13.12 -6.48 34.42
C ARG A 574 13.99 -6.89 33.23
N ALA A 575 13.44 -6.93 32.02
CA ALA A 575 14.22 -7.21 30.81
C ALA A 575 15.32 -6.16 30.56
N LEU A 576 15.07 -4.89 30.86
CA LEU A 576 16.08 -3.83 30.80
C LEU A 576 17.18 -4.02 31.86
N ASP A 577 16.82 -4.38 33.10
CA ASP A 577 17.78 -4.64 34.17
C ASP A 577 18.67 -5.86 33.84
N GLU A 578 18.09 -6.90 33.24
CA GLU A 578 18.83 -8.06 32.71
C GLU A 578 19.77 -7.64 31.58
N ALA A 579 19.31 -6.83 30.62
CA ALA A 579 20.15 -6.31 29.54
C ALA A 579 21.32 -5.45 30.05
N ARG A 580 21.12 -4.66 31.12
CA ARG A 580 22.20 -3.93 31.81
C ARG A 580 23.22 -4.89 32.42
N SER A 581 22.76 -5.95 33.07
CA SER A 581 23.64 -6.97 33.64
C SER A 581 24.45 -7.69 32.56
N ASP A 582 23.82 -8.05 31.43
CA ASP A 582 24.45 -8.76 30.33
C ASP A 582 25.53 -7.91 29.63
N THR A 583 25.25 -6.62 29.43
CA THR A 583 26.16 -5.69 28.74
C THR A 583 27.20 -5.05 29.66
N GLY A 584 26.94 -5.01 30.97
CA GLY A 584 27.71 -4.24 31.93
C GLY A 584 27.57 -2.72 31.79
N ILE A 585 26.59 -2.25 31.02
CA ILE A 585 26.35 -0.81 30.75
C ILE A 585 25.30 -0.29 31.72
N ASP A 586 25.71 0.63 32.60
CA ASP A 586 24.81 1.25 33.59
C ASP A 586 24.50 2.74 33.32
N THR A 587 24.56 3.15 32.06
CA THR A 587 24.24 4.55 31.68
C THR A 587 22.77 4.88 31.97
N PRO A 588 22.45 6.08 32.49
CA PRO A 588 21.07 6.52 32.63
C PRO A 588 20.33 6.48 31.29
N LEU A 589 19.15 5.87 31.28
CA LEU A 589 18.30 5.73 30.10
C LEU A 589 16.88 6.10 30.51
N GLU A 590 16.32 7.18 29.96
CA GLU A 590 14.91 7.52 30.17
C GLU A 590 14.03 6.41 29.59
N PHE A 591 13.11 5.91 30.40
CA PHE A 591 12.26 4.78 30.06
C PHE A 591 10.79 5.21 30.03
N GLY A 592 10.21 5.26 28.83
CA GLY A 592 8.84 5.71 28.60
C GLY A 592 7.94 4.64 28.00
N ILE A 593 6.66 4.99 27.87
CA ILE A 593 5.68 4.18 27.12
C ILE A 593 4.96 5.03 26.09
N MET A 594 4.53 4.37 25.00
CA MET A 594 3.57 4.93 24.09
C MET A 594 2.16 4.77 24.68
N VAL A 595 1.45 5.87 24.86
CA VAL A 595 0.05 5.88 25.29
C VAL A 595 -0.83 5.85 24.06
N GLU A 596 -1.11 4.64 23.61
CA GLU A 596 -1.93 4.37 22.43
C GLU A 596 -3.13 3.45 22.71
N VAL A 597 -3.18 2.86 23.91
CA VAL A 597 -4.35 2.12 24.40
C VAL A 597 -5.19 3.03 25.30
N PRO A 598 -6.52 3.16 25.10
CA PRO A 598 -7.35 4.05 25.93
C PRO A 598 -7.28 3.75 27.43
N ALA A 599 -7.12 2.47 27.80
CA ALA A 599 -6.91 2.06 29.19
C ALA A 599 -5.65 2.68 29.81
N ALA A 600 -4.57 2.83 29.04
CA ALA A 600 -3.34 3.46 29.52
C ALA A 600 -3.53 4.96 29.77
N ALA A 601 -4.25 5.66 28.89
CA ALA A 601 -4.59 7.07 29.09
C ALA A 601 -5.44 7.28 30.36
N LEU A 602 -6.46 6.43 30.56
CA LEU A 602 -7.33 6.50 31.73
C LEU A 602 -6.64 6.13 33.05
N THR A 603 -5.55 5.36 32.99
CA THR A 603 -4.78 4.91 34.17
C THR A 603 -3.41 5.57 34.27
N ALA A 604 -3.17 6.65 33.51
CA ALA A 604 -1.87 7.30 33.36
C ALA A 604 -1.21 7.67 34.69
N VAL A 605 -1.98 8.08 35.71
CA VAL A 605 -1.46 8.34 37.07
C VAL A 605 -0.67 7.14 37.61
N ARG A 606 -1.25 5.93 37.53
CA ARG A 606 -0.59 4.71 38.05
C ARG A 606 0.61 4.30 37.19
N LEU A 607 0.52 4.49 35.88
CA LEU A 607 1.63 4.16 34.98
C LEU A 607 2.82 5.11 35.19
N ALA A 608 2.56 6.38 35.51
CA ALA A 608 3.55 7.44 35.69
C ALA A 608 4.48 7.21 36.90
N GLU A 609 4.08 6.37 37.84
CA GLU A 609 4.93 5.88 38.94
C GLU A 609 6.13 5.07 38.43
N HIS A 610 6.02 4.45 37.25
CA HIS A 610 6.94 3.44 36.76
C HIS A 610 7.68 3.83 35.46
N VAL A 611 7.41 5.01 34.91
CA VAL A 611 8.03 5.53 33.68
C VAL A 611 8.50 6.96 33.87
N ASP A 612 9.43 7.39 33.01
CA ASP A 612 9.96 8.75 33.01
C ASP A 612 9.17 9.71 32.13
N PHE A 613 8.50 9.17 31.10
CA PHE A 613 7.71 9.95 30.16
C PHE A 613 6.62 9.13 29.45
N PHE A 614 5.72 9.85 28.79
CA PHE A 614 4.73 9.30 27.88
C PHE A 614 4.88 9.91 26.50
N SER A 615 4.61 9.14 25.45
CA SER A 615 4.33 9.69 24.12
C SER A 615 3.00 9.17 23.61
N LEU A 616 2.07 10.04 23.24
CA LEU A 616 0.76 9.65 22.72
C LEU A 616 0.88 9.22 21.25
N GLY A 617 0.61 7.94 20.98
CA GLY A 617 0.45 7.40 19.63
C GLY A 617 -0.96 7.65 19.13
N THR A 618 -1.27 8.86 18.66
CA THR A 618 -2.67 9.24 18.36
C THR A 618 -3.32 8.42 17.26
N ASN A 619 -2.55 7.77 16.40
CA ASN A 619 -3.09 6.93 15.32
C ASN A 619 -3.82 5.71 15.93
N ASP A 620 -3.10 4.89 16.70
CA ASP A 620 -3.68 3.73 17.39
C ASP A 620 -4.66 4.17 18.50
N LEU A 621 -4.37 5.25 19.23
CA LEU A 621 -5.29 5.79 20.25
C LEU A 621 -6.65 6.17 19.65
N THR A 622 -6.66 6.83 18.49
CA THR A 622 -7.91 7.19 17.80
C THR A 622 -8.63 5.95 17.31
N GLN A 623 -7.92 5.01 16.69
CA GLN A 623 -8.50 3.73 16.24
C GLN A 623 -9.22 3.00 17.38
N TYR A 624 -8.58 2.80 18.53
CA TYR A 624 -9.20 2.07 19.64
C TYR A 624 -10.29 2.87 20.36
N THR A 625 -10.15 4.19 20.44
CA THR A 625 -11.18 5.06 21.06
C THR A 625 -12.44 5.12 20.22
N MET A 626 -12.28 5.19 18.90
CA MET A 626 -13.38 5.31 17.94
C MET A 626 -13.90 3.96 17.46
N ALA A 627 -13.23 2.86 17.84
CA ALA A 627 -13.47 1.51 17.33
C ALA A 627 -13.50 1.47 15.79
N ALA A 628 -12.54 2.15 15.18
CA ALA A 628 -12.45 2.35 13.74
C ALA A 628 -11.10 1.85 13.23
N GLU A 629 -11.10 0.84 12.37
CA GLU A 629 -9.87 0.29 11.79
C GLU A 629 -9.28 1.22 10.73
N ARG A 630 -7.98 1.54 10.84
CA ARG A 630 -7.29 2.46 9.93
C ARG A 630 -7.17 1.99 8.48
N GLY A 631 -7.21 0.67 8.26
CA GLY A 631 -7.20 0.09 6.92
C GLY A 631 -8.55 0.17 6.20
N ASP A 632 -9.63 0.51 6.91
CA ASP A 632 -10.98 0.59 6.32
C ASP A 632 -11.32 2.04 5.95
N GLU A 633 -11.27 2.33 4.66
CA GLU A 633 -11.53 3.68 4.12
C GLU A 633 -12.91 4.23 4.50
N ARG A 634 -13.90 3.36 4.71
CA ARG A 634 -15.27 3.77 5.13
C ARG A 634 -15.26 4.43 6.51
N LEU A 635 -14.24 4.14 7.31
CA LEU A 635 -14.08 4.62 8.68
C LEU A 635 -13.13 5.83 8.79
N ALA A 636 -12.52 6.27 7.69
CA ALA A 636 -11.63 7.43 7.66
C ALA A 636 -12.19 8.71 8.33
N PRO A 637 -13.50 9.05 8.22
CA PRO A 637 -14.07 10.20 8.92
C PRO A 637 -13.97 10.12 10.46
N LEU A 638 -13.92 8.92 11.03
CA LEU A 638 -13.76 8.70 12.48
C LEU A 638 -12.30 8.86 12.92
N LEU A 639 -11.35 8.69 12.00
CA LEU A 639 -9.91 8.64 12.29
C LEU A 639 -9.18 9.96 12.04
N THR A 640 -9.87 10.95 11.48
CA THR A 640 -9.25 12.20 11.03
C THR A 640 -9.46 13.34 12.05
N GLY A 641 -8.40 14.11 12.30
CA GLY A 641 -8.44 15.35 13.07
C GLY A 641 -8.52 15.18 14.59
N PRO A 642 -8.61 16.29 15.34
CA PRO A 642 -8.60 16.29 16.81
C PRO A 642 -9.99 15.89 17.36
N GLN A 643 -10.31 14.59 17.32
CA GLN A 643 -11.55 14.06 17.88
C GLN A 643 -11.70 14.46 19.37
N PRO A 644 -12.83 15.04 19.81
CA PRO A 644 -13.01 15.47 21.20
C PRO A 644 -12.80 14.35 22.23
N GLY A 645 -13.21 13.11 21.89
CA GLY A 645 -12.96 11.94 22.74
C GLY A 645 -11.47 11.63 22.91
N VAL A 646 -10.68 11.76 21.84
CA VAL A 646 -9.22 11.56 21.87
C VAL A 646 -8.53 12.70 22.62
N LEU A 647 -8.95 13.95 22.40
CA LEU A 647 -8.43 15.10 23.15
C LEU A 647 -8.63 14.95 24.67
N ARG A 648 -9.74 14.36 25.12
CA ARG A 648 -9.96 14.05 26.55
C ARG A 648 -9.00 13.00 27.09
N LEU A 649 -8.62 12.02 26.26
CA LEU A 649 -7.59 11.05 26.63
C LEU A 649 -6.21 11.70 26.69
N VAL A 650 -5.92 12.67 25.80
CA VAL A 650 -4.71 13.50 25.90
C VAL A 650 -4.70 14.28 27.22
N GLU A 651 -5.80 14.97 27.55
CA GLU A 651 -5.95 15.71 28.82
C GLU A 651 -5.74 14.80 30.04
N ALA A 652 -6.38 13.62 30.06
CA ALA A 652 -6.23 12.65 31.13
C ALA A 652 -4.78 12.15 31.27
N THR A 653 -4.10 11.90 30.13
CA THR A 653 -2.70 11.47 30.12
C THR A 653 -1.77 12.55 30.68
N VAL A 654 -1.95 13.80 30.24
CA VAL A 654 -1.15 14.94 30.73
C VAL A 654 -1.37 15.16 32.23
N ALA A 655 -2.62 15.13 32.70
CA ALA A 655 -2.93 15.25 34.12
C ALA A 655 -2.32 14.10 34.93
N GLY A 656 -2.37 12.87 34.41
CA GLY A 656 -1.78 11.70 35.05
C GLY A 656 -0.25 11.77 35.16
N ALA A 657 0.41 12.21 34.09
CA ALA A 657 1.86 12.41 34.06
C ALA A 657 2.31 13.52 35.03
N ALA A 658 1.59 14.64 35.05
CA ALA A 658 1.89 15.78 35.90
C ALA A 658 1.84 15.43 37.40
N ALA A 659 0.98 14.49 37.81
CA ALA A 659 0.90 14.01 39.19
C ALA A 659 2.23 13.41 39.71
N HIS A 660 3.10 12.94 38.81
CA HIS A 660 4.41 12.37 39.10
C HIS A 660 5.57 13.17 38.49
N GLY A 661 5.32 14.40 38.01
CA GLY A 661 6.34 15.25 37.39
C GLY A 661 6.90 14.68 36.08
N ARG A 662 6.13 13.85 35.36
CA ARG A 662 6.52 13.26 34.07
C ARG A 662 6.06 14.14 32.92
N TRP A 663 6.84 14.15 31.84
CA TRP A 663 6.52 14.91 30.63
C TRP A 663 5.72 14.05 29.63
N VAL A 664 5.00 14.72 28.73
CA VAL A 664 4.15 14.07 27.72
C VAL A 664 4.45 14.62 26.34
N GLY A 665 4.80 13.73 25.42
CA GLY A 665 4.91 13.98 24.00
C GLY A 665 3.73 13.45 23.20
N VAL A 666 3.66 13.79 21.91
CA VAL A 666 2.74 13.22 20.92
C VAL A 666 3.52 12.90 19.66
N CYS A 667 3.48 11.65 19.18
CA CYS A 667 4.17 11.21 17.97
C CYS A 667 3.23 10.70 16.87
N GLY A 668 1.91 10.73 17.07
CA GLY A 668 0.96 10.44 16.01
C GLY A 668 0.76 11.63 15.05
N GLU A 669 0.08 11.40 13.93
CA GLU A 669 -0.06 12.39 12.84
C GLU A 669 -0.70 13.70 13.27
N LEU A 670 -1.49 13.68 14.34
CA LEU A 670 -2.12 14.86 14.91
C LEU A 670 -1.10 15.94 15.33
N ALA A 671 0.12 15.54 15.72
CA ALA A 671 1.19 16.47 16.07
C ALA A 671 1.69 17.30 14.86
N GLY A 672 1.48 16.79 13.64
CA GLY A 672 1.88 17.44 12.40
C GLY A 672 0.88 18.45 11.83
N ASP A 673 -0.36 18.51 12.34
CA ASP A 673 -1.34 19.52 11.95
C ASP A 673 -1.14 20.80 12.79
N PRO A 674 -0.86 21.97 12.18
CA PRO A 674 -0.55 23.19 12.92
C PRO A 674 -1.64 23.65 13.90
N ALA A 675 -2.93 23.46 13.55
CA ALA A 675 -4.03 23.83 14.42
C ALA A 675 -4.14 22.88 15.61
N ALA A 676 -4.01 21.58 15.38
CA ALA A 676 -4.01 20.57 16.43
C ALA A 676 -2.78 20.67 17.35
N ALA A 677 -1.59 20.96 16.82
CA ALA A 677 -0.37 21.20 17.59
C ALA A 677 -0.56 22.30 18.65
N VAL A 678 -1.23 23.41 18.30
CA VAL A 678 -1.58 24.48 19.24
C VAL A 678 -2.54 23.97 20.32
N LEU A 679 -3.55 23.18 19.97
CA LEU A 679 -4.47 22.58 20.96
C LEU A 679 -3.73 21.63 21.90
N LEU A 680 -2.85 20.77 21.38
CA LEU A 680 -2.04 19.83 22.15
C LEU A 680 -1.12 20.56 23.14
N ALA A 681 -0.43 21.61 22.69
CA ALA A 681 0.36 22.48 23.58
C ALA A 681 -0.54 23.14 24.65
N GLY A 682 -1.74 23.57 24.27
CA GLY A 682 -2.77 24.08 25.19
C GLY A 682 -3.24 23.06 26.23
N LEU A 683 -3.25 21.76 25.91
CA LEU A 683 -3.53 20.67 26.85
C LEU A 683 -2.34 20.33 27.77
N GLY A 684 -1.16 20.88 27.50
CA GLY A 684 0.06 20.68 28.30
C GLY A 684 1.02 19.64 27.74
N VAL A 685 0.88 19.26 26.46
CA VAL A 685 1.91 18.49 25.75
C VAL A 685 3.16 19.34 25.56
N THR A 686 4.34 18.77 25.85
CA THR A 686 5.62 19.49 25.83
C THR A 686 6.54 19.05 24.70
N GLU A 687 6.26 17.92 24.04
CA GLU A 687 7.01 17.41 22.87
C GLU A 687 6.02 17.04 21.74
N LEU A 688 6.29 17.48 20.51
CA LEU A 688 5.53 17.14 19.32
C LEU A 688 6.47 16.51 18.29
N SER A 689 6.18 15.29 17.87
CA SER A 689 7.00 14.54 16.92
C SER A 689 6.19 14.17 15.68
N MET A 690 6.72 14.46 14.49
CA MET A 690 5.99 14.41 13.22
C MET A 690 6.90 14.12 12.03
N ALA A 691 6.31 13.94 10.83
CA ALA A 691 7.10 13.83 9.61
C ALA A 691 8.00 15.07 9.42
N PRO A 692 9.29 14.93 9.04
CA PRO A 692 10.24 16.04 8.95
C PRO A 692 9.75 17.26 8.16
N ALA A 693 9.01 17.04 7.07
CA ALA A 693 8.50 18.11 6.22
C ALA A 693 7.56 19.08 6.96
N LEU A 694 6.86 18.63 8.01
CA LEU A 694 5.85 19.41 8.72
C LEU A 694 6.44 20.31 9.83
N ILE A 695 7.67 20.01 10.29
CA ILE A 695 8.33 20.68 11.41
C ILE A 695 8.33 22.20 11.29
N PRO A 696 8.72 22.81 10.14
CA PRO A 696 8.80 24.27 10.07
C PRO A 696 7.43 24.95 10.25
N GLU A 697 6.37 24.38 9.69
CA GLU A 697 5.02 24.97 9.79
C GLU A 697 4.45 24.85 11.20
N VAL A 698 4.66 23.71 11.86
CA VAL A 698 4.24 23.53 13.26
C VAL A 698 5.00 24.49 14.17
N LYS A 699 6.33 24.64 14.00
CA LYS A 699 7.11 25.66 14.72
C LYS A 699 6.61 27.08 14.47
N ALA A 700 6.21 27.41 13.23
CA ALA A 700 5.66 28.72 12.90
C ALA A 700 4.31 28.97 13.59
N ALA A 701 3.43 27.96 13.63
CA ALA A 701 2.14 28.03 14.29
C ALA A 701 2.25 28.22 15.80
N LEU A 702 3.09 27.43 16.48
CA LEU A 702 3.34 27.58 17.92
C LEU A 702 3.84 29.00 18.25
N ARG A 703 4.80 29.52 17.48
CA ARG A 703 5.36 30.88 17.66
C ARG A 703 4.34 32.01 17.43
N GLY A 704 3.21 31.72 16.78
CA GLY A 704 2.13 32.68 16.56
C GLY A 704 1.21 32.88 17.77
N VAL A 705 1.23 31.96 18.74
CA VAL A 705 0.18 31.81 19.75
C VAL A 705 0.75 31.83 21.18
N ASP A 706 0.11 32.56 22.09
CA ASP A 706 0.43 32.49 23.53
C ASP A 706 -0.21 31.24 24.16
N LEU A 707 0.47 30.61 25.13
CA LEU A 707 -0.03 29.41 25.79
C LEU A 707 -1.38 29.62 26.46
N ALA A 708 -1.63 30.81 27.01
CA ALA A 708 -2.91 31.14 27.62
C ALA A 708 -4.09 31.04 26.63
N ARG A 709 -3.91 31.53 25.39
CA ARG A 709 -4.93 31.43 24.33
C ARG A 709 -5.07 30.00 23.83
N ALA A 710 -3.96 29.28 23.70
CA ALA A 710 -3.96 27.87 23.33
C ALA A 710 -4.74 27.03 24.35
N ARG A 711 -4.57 27.28 25.65
CA ARG A 711 -5.33 26.64 26.75
C ARG A 711 -6.82 26.93 26.72
N GLU A 712 -7.22 28.13 26.31
CA GLU A 712 -8.63 28.49 26.14
C GLU A 712 -9.25 27.72 24.96
N ALA A 713 -8.59 27.72 23.80
CA ALA A 713 -9.04 26.98 22.63
C ALA A 713 -9.07 25.46 22.87
N ALA A 714 -8.06 24.90 23.54
CA ALA A 714 -8.02 23.50 23.93
C ALA A 714 -9.20 23.10 24.82
N ARG A 715 -9.52 23.91 25.84
CA ARG A 715 -10.69 23.68 26.71
C ARG A 715 -12.01 23.73 25.94
N ALA A 716 -12.14 24.63 24.98
CA ALA A 716 -13.30 24.68 24.10
C ALA A 716 -13.36 23.46 23.16
N ALA A 717 -12.21 22.98 22.66
CA ALA A 717 -12.12 21.83 21.76
C ALA A 717 -12.54 20.53 22.44
N LEU A 718 -12.29 20.36 23.74
CA LEU A 718 -12.78 19.23 24.55
C LEU A 718 -14.31 19.15 24.64
N ALA A 719 -15.00 20.25 24.36
CA ALA A 719 -16.46 20.39 24.35
C ALA A 719 -17.04 20.57 22.94
N ALA A 720 -16.21 20.50 21.90
CA ALA A 720 -16.67 20.60 20.51
C ALA A 720 -17.55 19.38 20.13
N PRO A 721 -18.52 19.56 19.23
CA PRO A 721 -19.40 18.47 18.80
C PRO A 721 -18.69 17.42 17.94
N ASP A 722 -17.63 17.80 17.22
CA ASP A 722 -16.89 16.93 16.29
C ASP A 722 -15.44 17.42 16.10
N ALA A 723 -14.63 16.61 15.39
CA ALA A 723 -13.23 16.93 15.11
C ALA A 723 -13.02 18.20 14.26
N ALA A 724 -13.95 18.51 13.35
CA ALA A 724 -13.83 19.69 12.49
C ALA A 724 -14.02 20.97 13.30
N ALA A 725 -15.04 21.01 14.18
CA ALA A 725 -15.28 22.09 15.11
C ALA A 725 -14.14 22.24 16.12
N ALA A 726 -13.59 21.13 16.63
CA ALA A 726 -12.41 21.14 17.49
C ALA A 726 -11.20 21.77 16.77
N ARG A 727 -10.90 21.30 15.54
CA ARG A 727 -9.79 21.84 14.73
C ARG A 727 -9.96 23.32 14.41
N ALA A 728 -11.19 23.77 14.12
CA ALA A 728 -11.49 25.16 13.82
C ALA A 728 -11.11 26.12 14.97
N LEU A 729 -11.18 25.66 16.22
CA LEU A 729 -10.76 26.46 17.39
C LEU A 729 -9.25 26.69 17.42
N GLY A 730 -8.45 25.68 17.07
CA GLY A 730 -7.00 25.82 16.91
C GLY A 730 -6.66 26.69 15.69
N ALA A 731 -7.34 26.46 14.57
CA ALA A 731 -7.14 27.19 13.33
C ALA A 731 -7.49 28.69 13.48
N GLY A 732 -8.49 29.04 14.28
CA GLY A 732 -8.86 30.44 14.54
C GLY A 732 -7.80 31.24 15.33
N LEU A 733 -6.74 30.58 15.82
CA LEU A 733 -5.59 31.25 16.45
C LEU A 733 -4.45 31.54 15.49
N LEU A 734 -4.46 30.94 14.28
CA LEU A 734 -3.45 31.05 13.23
C LEU A 734 -3.91 32.02 12.14
#